data_AF-A0AA39LSY9-F1
#
_entry.id   AF-A0AA39LSY9-F1
#
_cell.length_a   1.000
_cell.length_b   1.000
_cell.length_c   1.000
_cell.angle_alpha   90.00
_cell.angle_beta   90.00
_cell.angle_gamma   90.00
#
_symmetry.space_group_name_H-M   'P 1'
#
loop_
_entity.id
_entity.type
_entity.pdbx_description
1 polymer ?
#
loop_
_entity_poly.entity_id
_entity_poly.type
_entity_poly.pdbx_seq_one_letter_code
_entity_poly.pdbx_strand_id
1 'polypeptide(L)'
;MLQAGKLPYIEYVELALDIVAPFVTVYFLFLLRRPVFHLNLRILLAHFSMGLGCMTFLRIFILFDSMMKGRFLDGECAFWVHLLHNGFVLTLLDASVLMAGERFVATILVDRYENLKYWLVTVLMCGAVWFINMYISYFTMIRGQNAVIGPNGELTLEHAHYNTDIICSLVVLTTMNVVGVVVFFVLYNYNRKRWARDRTKNLGQRYQISENMKTSKQLSIVLLANLVINAYLFFVLYYMLAVSKRNRITESLSQFFDIIAAAAAILLPALFITMHPALQDTVRTHLFLNKVATKRSIAPIEINMANVYFNELAKTWQLPEKRPGNVWKRLRSVCMSNMQLLRILLILLLLLVTQVSCRIRFSHLGSHYDGTFGEEVGVSRVGECTLMAFKNKKIGFRIKVNEQKRTCALLTTFKRFTTLNDSNIRDYILTTSISDQVCTVNTAKNVTGFISGQCTPDGWDCKLLETIRDYCIFVGSDKPDCISSVGASVRDVKCRWSQHRVAVRKETLLCCPQGETLLEERNGKAFCCPEKKVLKEVLNDTAICCDSEENSQEGTGPSSHRGCCPSGEEFVKREGGIDYCCPKGRKFQEIKNGKATFCINGYTLKGYHNGLPKCCSADQNYDSASGTCCPKGWFYQRNGNDGQCCSEGSTLQRAPNGKVVCCPPTHPKALVADDGRVDCCEASMTKLEVDPENKFGTGYQCSP
;
A
#
# COMPACT_ATOMS: atom_id res chain seq x y z
N MET A 1 -40.67 -5.93 -26.87
CA MET A 1 -39.43 -5.87 -27.68
C MET A 1 -39.80 -5.45 -29.10
N LEU A 2 -39.34 -4.28 -29.57
CA LEU A 2 -39.51 -3.91 -30.98
C LEU A 2 -38.65 -4.85 -31.84
N GLN A 3 -39.28 -5.56 -32.77
CA GLN A 3 -38.61 -6.42 -33.76
C GLN A 3 -37.80 -5.55 -34.72
N ALA A 4 -36.58 -5.21 -34.34
CA ALA A 4 -35.60 -4.81 -35.34
C ALA A 4 -35.32 -6.04 -36.22
N GLY A 5 -35.43 -5.85 -37.54
CA GLY A 5 -35.39 -6.94 -38.51
C GLY A 5 -34.05 -7.65 -38.50
N LYS A 6 -34.00 -8.83 -37.84
CA LYS A 6 -32.92 -9.79 -38.01
C LYS A 6 -32.87 -10.22 -39.48
N LEU A 7 -31.68 -10.52 -39.99
CA LEU A 7 -31.53 -11.08 -41.34
C LEU A 7 -32.03 -12.53 -41.29
N PRO A 8 -33.17 -12.85 -41.95
CA PRO A 8 -33.85 -14.13 -41.74
C PRO A 8 -33.01 -15.32 -42.18
N TYR A 9 -32.20 -15.19 -43.24
CA TYR A 9 -31.35 -16.26 -43.75
C TYR A 9 -30.23 -16.66 -42.78
N ILE A 10 -29.76 -15.74 -41.94
CA ILE A 10 -28.64 -15.99 -41.05
C ILE A 10 -29.05 -16.93 -39.90
N GLU A 11 -30.28 -16.81 -39.38
CA GLU A 11 -30.78 -17.69 -38.31
C GLU A 11 -30.85 -19.16 -38.75
N TYR A 12 -31.19 -19.43 -40.01
CA TYR A 12 -31.18 -20.80 -40.54
C TYR A 12 -29.78 -21.39 -40.67
N VAL A 13 -28.79 -20.57 -41.07
CA VAL A 13 -27.39 -20.99 -41.14
C VAL A 13 -26.85 -21.27 -39.75
N GLU A 14 -27.13 -20.39 -38.80
CA GLU A 14 -26.77 -20.55 -37.39
C GLU A 14 -27.36 -21.84 -36.82
N LEU A 15 -28.67 -22.05 -36.99
CA LEU A 15 -29.36 -23.27 -36.55
C LEU A 15 -28.74 -24.54 -37.16
N ALA A 16 -28.40 -24.51 -38.45
CA ALA A 16 -27.76 -25.65 -39.10
C ALA A 16 -26.39 -25.97 -38.49
N LEU A 17 -25.58 -24.96 -38.18
CA LEU A 17 -24.29 -25.15 -37.51
C LEU A 17 -24.48 -25.66 -36.08
N ASP A 18 -25.43 -25.10 -35.32
CA ASP A 18 -25.73 -25.53 -33.96
C ASP A 18 -26.27 -26.95 -33.89
N ILE A 19 -26.98 -27.44 -34.91
CA ILE A 19 -27.41 -28.85 -34.98
C ILE A 19 -26.20 -29.77 -35.20
N VAL A 20 -25.23 -29.38 -36.03
CA VAL A 20 -24.05 -30.21 -36.34
C VAL A 20 -23.05 -30.25 -35.17
N ALA A 21 -22.88 -29.13 -34.45
CA ALA A 21 -21.86 -28.98 -33.42
C ALA A 21 -21.91 -30.02 -32.27
N PRO A 22 -23.07 -30.36 -31.67
CA PRO A 22 -23.18 -31.41 -30.66
C PRO A 22 -22.68 -32.77 -31.14
N PHE A 23 -22.95 -33.15 -32.39
CA PHE A 23 -22.48 -34.44 -32.92
C PHE A 23 -20.96 -34.48 -33.04
N VAL A 24 -20.35 -33.40 -33.51
CA VAL A 24 -18.89 -33.29 -33.64
C VAL A 24 -18.21 -33.30 -32.27
N THR A 25 -18.76 -32.56 -31.31
CA THR A 25 -18.24 -32.51 -29.92
C THR A 25 -18.39 -33.85 -29.20
N VAL A 26 -19.55 -34.53 -29.31
CA VAL A 26 -19.75 -35.88 -28.76
C VAL A 26 -18.81 -36.90 -29.40
N TYR A 27 -18.62 -36.84 -30.73
CA TYR A 27 -17.66 -37.70 -31.41
C TYR A 27 -16.22 -37.47 -30.91
N PHE A 28 -15.83 -36.21 -30.69
CA PHE A 28 -14.53 -35.90 -30.11
C PHE A 28 -14.39 -36.39 -28.66
N LEU A 29 -15.42 -36.26 -27.83
CA LEU A 29 -15.46 -36.84 -26.48
C LEU A 29 -15.29 -38.36 -26.50
N PHE A 30 -15.91 -39.04 -27.47
CA PHE A 30 -15.72 -40.48 -27.69
C PHE A 30 -14.26 -40.82 -28.04
N LEU A 31 -13.62 -40.03 -28.90
CA LEU A 31 -12.20 -40.20 -29.25
C LEU A 31 -11.27 -39.94 -28.06
N LEU A 32 -11.60 -38.99 -27.18
CA LEU A 32 -10.83 -38.70 -25.97
C LEU A 32 -10.79 -39.88 -24.98
N ARG A 33 -11.69 -40.87 -25.10
CA ARG A 33 -11.61 -42.10 -24.29
C ARG A 33 -10.28 -42.85 -24.50
N ARG A 34 -9.66 -42.72 -25.68
CA ARG A 34 -8.37 -43.36 -25.97
C ARG A 34 -7.23 -42.71 -25.18
N PRO A 35 -6.25 -43.50 -24.68
CA PRO A 35 -5.17 -43.00 -23.85
C PRO A 35 -4.08 -42.25 -24.61
N VAL A 36 -4.47 -41.25 -25.38
CA VAL A 36 -3.58 -40.45 -26.24
C VAL A 36 -2.98 -39.26 -25.48
N PHE A 37 -3.74 -38.69 -24.54
CA PHE A 37 -3.31 -37.57 -23.71
C PHE A 37 -3.23 -37.97 -22.24
N HIS A 38 -2.40 -37.25 -21.47
CA HIS A 38 -2.42 -37.30 -20.01
C HIS A 38 -3.84 -37.13 -19.46
N LEU A 39 -4.14 -37.84 -18.37
CA LEU A 39 -5.48 -37.91 -17.80
C LEU A 39 -6.05 -36.53 -17.46
N ASN A 40 -5.25 -35.65 -16.83
CA ASN A 40 -5.70 -34.31 -16.44
C ASN A 40 -6.00 -33.43 -17.67
N LEU A 41 -5.13 -33.43 -18.68
CA LEU A 41 -5.42 -32.72 -19.93
C LEU A 41 -6.68 -33.25 -20.61
N ARG A 42 -6.90 -34.56 -20.61
CA ARG A 42 -8.09 -35.17 -21.19
C ARG A 42 -9.36 -34.71 -20.48
N ILE A 43 -9.33 -34.62 -19.15
CA ILE A 43 -10.45 -34.08 -18.36
C ILE A 43 -10.71 -32.62 -18.74
N LEU A 44 -9.66 -31.80 -18.89
CA LEU A 44 -9.78 -30.40 -19.32
C LEU A 44 -10.33 -30.26 -20.75
N LEU A 45 -9.85 -31.07 -21.69
CA LEU A 45 -10.35 -31.11 -23.07
C LEU A 45 -11.80 -31.61 -23.12
N ALA A 46 -12.16 -32.57 -22.28
CA ALA A 46 -13.54 -33.04 -22.15
C ALA A 46 -14.44 -31.94 -21.60
N HIS A 47 -14.03 -31.26 -20.53
CA HIS A 47 -14.75 -30.10 -19.98
C HIS A 47 -14.95 -29.00 -21.03
N PHE A 48 -13.89 -28.64 -21.77
CA PHE A 48 -13.97 -27.68 -22.87
C PHE A 48 -14.95 -28.10 -23.96
N SER A 49 -14.93 -29.37 -24.35
CA SER A 49 -15.81 -29.91 -25.41
C SER A 49 -17.26 -30.05 -24.96
N MET A 50 -17.48 -30.41 -23.68
CA MET A 50 -18.82 -30.42 -23.08
C MET A 50 -19.39 -29.02 -23.02
N GLY A 51 -18.59 -28.02 -22.64
CA GLY A 51 -19.02 -26.61 -22.66
C GLY A 51 -19.45 -26.15 -24.05
N LEU A 52 -18.66 -26.47 -25.09
CA LEU A 52 -19.02 -26.19 -26.49
C LEU A 52 -20.32 -26.88 -26.92
N GLY A 53 -20.46 -28.18 -26.64
CA GLY A 53 -21.65 -28.94 -27.03
C GLY A 53 -22.92 -28.50 -26.29
N CYS A 54 -22.83 -28.21 -25.00
CA CYS A 54 -23.94 -27.69 -24.20
C CYS A 54 -24.34 -26.28 -24.63
N MET A 55 -23.37 -25.41 -24.94
CA MET A 55 -23.62 -24.06 -25.46
C MET A 55 -24.45 -24.12 -26.75
N THR A 56 -24.02 -24.86 -27.76
CA THR A 56 -24.75 -24.97 -29.04
C THR A 56 -26.09 -25.69 -28.88
N PHE A 57 -26.17 -26.71 -28.02
CA PHE A 57 -27.43 -27.40 -27.74
C PHE A 57 -28.48 -26.46 -27.14
N LEU A 58 -28.10 -25.65 -26.14
CA LEU A 58 -29.00 -24.65 -25.56
C LEU A 58 -29.37 -23.55 -26.55
N ARG A 59 -28.44 -23.20 -27.45
CA ARG A 59 -28.69 -22.23 -28.51
C ARG A 59 -29.78 -22.68 -29.49
N ILE A 60 -29.86 -23.97 -29.82
CA ILE A 60 -30.96 -24.54 -30.62
C ILE A 60 -32.33 -24.19 -30.01
N PHE A 61 -32.49 -24.36 -28.68
CA PHE A 61 -33.75 -24.03 -28.01
C PHE A 61 -34.07 -22.54 -28.04
N ILE A 62 -33.05 -21.68 -27.86
CA ILE A 62 -33.21 -20.22 -27.94
C ILE A 62 -33.62 -19.80 -29.36
N LEU A 63 -33.00 -20.37 -30.39
CA LEU A 63 -33.36 -20.09 -31.78
C LEU A 63 -34.77 -20.58 -32.12
N PHE A 64 -35.13 -21.79 -31.67
CA PHE A 64 -36.46 -22.36 -31.90
C PHE A 64 -37.55 -21.50 -31.23
N ASP A 65 -37.32 -21.03 -30.01
CA ASP A 65 -38.23 -20.11 -29.34
C ASP A 65 -38.35 -18.75 -30.07
N SER A 66 -37.22 -18.19 -30.53
CA SER A 66 -37.19 -16.98 -31.36
C SER A 66 -38.00 -17.15 -32.65
N MET A 67 -37.90 -18.31 -33.32
CA MET A 67 -38.67 -18.63 -34.54
C MET A 67 -40.17 -18.83 -34.25
N MET A 68 -40.51 -19.41 -33.09
CA MET A 68 -41.90 -19.68 -32.66
C MET A 68 -42.57 -18.47 -31.98
N LYS A 69 -41.98 -17.26 -32.10
CA LYS A 69 -42.47 -16.01 -31.51
C LYS A 69 -42.63 -16.09 -29.98
N GLY A 70 -41.74 -16.77 -29.29
CA GLY A 70 -41.73 -16.85 -27.82
C GLY A 70 -42.79 -17.79 -27.23
N ARG A 71 -43.38 -18.67 -28.05
CA ARG A 71 -44.42 -19.62 -27.58
C ARG A 71 -43.84 -20.92 -27.02
N PHE A 72 -42.54 -21.16 -27.18
CA PHE A 72 -41.93 -22.47 -26.88
C PHE A 72 -41.29 -22.49 -25.49
N LEU A 73 -40.58 -21.44 -25.09
CA LEU A 73 -39.99 -21.27 -23.76
C LEU A 73 -40.77 -20.22 -22.98
N ASP A 74 -41.62 -20.66 -22.03
CA ASP A 74 -42.37 -19.74 -21.17
C ASP A 74 -41.57 -19.34 -19.91
N GLY A 75 -41.74 -18.08 -19.48
CA GLY A 75 -41.27 -17.49 -18.23
C GLY A 75 -39.89 -17.94 -17.73
N GLU A 76 -39.89 -18.72 -16.65
CA GLU A 76 -38.70 -19.17 -15.94
C GLU A 76 -37.82 -20.11 -16.79
N CYS A 77 -38.41 -20.93 -17.66
CA CYS A 77 -37.64 -21.84 -18.51
C CYS A 77 -36.75 -21.07 -19.49
N ALA A 78 -37.26 -20.01 -20.10
CA ALA A 78 -36.46 -19.14 -20.96
C ALA A 78 -35.29 -18.53 -20.19
N PHE A 79 -35.54 -18.05 -18.97
CA PHE A 79 -34.51 -17.50 -18.09
C PHE A 79 -33.39 -18.51 -17.82
N TRP A 80 -33.72 -19.74 -17.41
CA TRP A 80 -32.73 -20.78 -17.11
C TRP A 80 -31.95 -21.22 -18.35
N VAL A 81 -32.60 -21.35 -19.51
CA VAL A 81 -31.93 -21.69 -20.77
C VAL A 81 -30.93 -20.60 -21.15
N HIS A 82 -31.33 -19.32 -21.09
CA HIS A 82 -30.42 -18.19 -21.34
C HIS A 82 -29.29 -18.11 -20.32
N LEU A 83 -29.58 -18.36 -19.04
CA LEU A 83 -28.58 -18.39 -17.97
C LEU A 83 -27.49 -19.40 -18.27
N LEU A 84 -27.90 -20.64 -18.54
CA LEU A 84 -27.01 -21.76 -18.78
C LEU A 84 -26.20 -21.53 -20.04
N HIS A 85 -26.84 -21.08 -21.13
CA HIS A 85 -26.17 -20.73 -22.37
C HIS A 85 -25.04 -19.73 -22.13
N ASN A 86 -25.35 -18.61 -21.47
CA ASN A 86 -24.37 -17.56 -21.18
C ASN A 86 -23.26 -18.05 -20.23
N GLY A 87 -23.59 -18.92 -19.27
CA GLY A 87 -22.59 -19.54 -18.39
C GLY A 87 -21.63 -20.45 -19.15
N PHE A 88 -22.10 -21.23 -20.14
CA PHE A 88 -21.23 -22.04 -20.99
C PHE A 88 -20.38 -21.19 -21.94
N VAL A 89 -20.90 -20.07 -22.45
CA VAL A 89 -20.11 -19.08 -23.20
C VAL A 89 -18.97 -18.52 -22.34
N LEU A 90 -19.25 -18.14 -21.08
CA LEU A 90 -18.20 -17.68 -20.15
C LEU A 90 -17.21 -18.81 -19.79
N THR A 91 -17.68 -20.05 -19.69
CA THR A 91 -16.80 -21.22 -19.46
C THR A 91 -15.80 -21.43 -20.59
N LEU A 92 -16.21 -21.14 -21.84
CA LEU A 92 -15.30 -21.15 -22.99
C LEU A 92 -14.21 -20.07 -22.89
N LEU A 93 -14.54 -18.91 -22.31
CA LEU A 93 -13.54 -17.89 -22.01
C LEU A 93 -12.47 -18.52 -21.11
N ASP A 94 -12.82 -19.05 -19.94
CA ASP A 94 -11.85 -19.44 -18.91
C ASP A 94 -11.12 -20.76 -19.16
N ALA A 95 -11.60 -21.61 -20.07
CA ALA A 95 -10.97 -22.89 -20.36
C ALA A 95 -9.49 -22.74 -20.75
N SER A 96 -9.12 -21.61 -21.36
CA SER A 96 -7.74 -21.33 -21.77
C SER A 96 -6.78 -21.23 -20.56
N VAL A 97 -7.25 -20.66 -19.45
CA VAL A 97 -6.48 -20.45 -18.22
C VAL A 97 -6.23 -21.78 -17.53
N LEU A 98 -7.26 -22.63 -17.43
CA LEU A 98 -7.13 -23.97 -16.84
C LEU A 98 -6.16 -24.85 -17.64
N MET A 99 -6.25 -24.82 -18.97
CA MET A 99 -5.33 -25.55 -19.85
C MET A 99 -3.89 -25.03 -19.75
N ALA A 100 -3.69 -23.72 -19.66
CA ALA A 100 -2.37 -23.13 -19.42
C ALA A 100 -1.81 -23.49 -18.03
N GLY A 101 -2.65 -23.49 -17.00
CA GLY A 101 -2.28 -23.85 -15.63
C GLY A 101 -1.84 -25.31 -15.51
N GLU A 102 -2.58 -26.25 -16.12
CA GLU A 102 -2.17 -27.66 -16.15
C GLU A 102 -0.83 -27.85 -16.84
N ARG A 103 -0.63 -27.17 -17.97
CA ARG A 103 0.63 -27.24 -18.73
C ARG A 103 1.80 -26.62 -17.99
N PHE A 104 1.55 -25.57 -17.22
CA PHE A 104 2.53 -24.94 -16.34
C PHE A 104 2.98 -25.92 -15.25
N VAL A 105 2.02 -26.52 -14.53
CA VAL A 105 2.28 -27.50 -13.46
C VAL A 105 3.01 -28.72 -14.02
N ALA A 106 2.53 -29.28 -15.14
CA ALA A 106 3.16 -30.43 -15.79
C ALA A 106 4.61 -30.13 -16.26
N THR A 107 4.90 -28.89 -16.65
CA THR A 107 6.25 -28.48 -17.11
C THR A 107 7.22 -28.24 -15.95
N ILE A 108 6.77 -27.63 -14.85
CA ILE A 108 7.63 -27.26 -13.73
C ILE A 108 7.84 -28.43 -12.77
N LEU A 109 6.77 -29.17 -12.47
CA LEU A 109 6.77 -30.23 -11.47
C LEU A 109 6.84 -31.62 -12.11
N VAL A 110 7.56 -31.80 -13.21
CA VAL A 110 7.67 -33.06 -13.97
C VAL A 110 7.82 -34.28 -13.06
N ASP A 111 8.79 -34.26 -12.14
CA ASP A 111 9.12 -35.44 -11.32
C ASP A 111 8.04 -35.76 -10.26
N ARG A 112 7.32 -34.74 -9.78
CA ARG A 112 6.20 -34.94 -8.85
C ARG A 112 4.90 -35.25 -9.57
N TYR A 113 4.72 -34.72 -10.77
CA TYR A 113 3.49 -34.84 -11.55
C TYR A 113 3.15 -36.30 -11.88
N GLU A 114 4.15 -37.14 -12.15
CA GLU A 114 3.93 -38.57 -12.43
C GLU A 114 3.45 -39.36 -11.19
N ASN A 115 3.91 -38.96 -10.02
CA ASN A 115 3.55 -39.61 -8.76
C ASN A 115 2.18 -39.16 -8.24
N LEU A 116 1.73 -37.96 -8.65
CA LEU A 116 0.49 -37.37 -8.19
C LEU A 116 -0.68 -37.70 -9.12
N LYS A 117 -1.38 -38.81 -8.83
CA LYS A 117 -2.62 -39.23 -9.53
C LYS A 117 -3.86 -38.41 -9.11
N TYR A 118 -3.75 -37.08 -9.03
CA TYR A 118 -4.84 -36.20 -8.56
C TYR A 118 -5.82 -35.78 -9.67
N TRP A 119 -6.41 -36.74 -10.38
CA TRP A 119 -7.45 -36.44 -11.37
C TRP A 119 -8.66 -35.74 -10.74
N LEU A 120 -8.96 -36.05 -9.47
CA LEU A 120 -10.03 -35.43 -8.69
C LEU A 120 -9.84 -33.92 -8.57
N VAL A 121 -8.61 -33.44 -8.39
CA VAL A 121 -8.31 -32.00 -8.28
C VAL A 121 -8.65 -31.29 -9.58
N THR A 122 -8.31 -31.87 -10.74
CA THR A 122 -8.69 -31.30 -12.04
C THR A 122 -10.21 -31.25 -12.22
N VAL A 123 -10.93 -32.31 -11.85
CA VAL A 123 -12.41 -32.33 -11.91
C VAL A 123 -13.03 -31.26 -11.01
N LEU A 124 -12.54 -31.14 -9.77
CA LEU A 124 -13.00 -30.10 -8.83
C LEU A 124 -12.73 -28.69 -9.35
N MET A 125 -11.57 -28.45 -9.96
CA MET A 125 -11.24 -27.16 -10.57
C MET A 125 -12.16 -26.84 -11.76
N CYS A 126 -12.46 -27.81 -12.61
CA CYS A 126 -13.46 -27.65 -13.68
C CYS A 126 -14.84 -27.29 -13.11
N GLY A 127 -15.30 -28.04 -12.09
CA GLY A 127 -16.58 -27.77 -11.44
C GLY A 127 -16.65 -26.38 -10.78
N ALA A 128 -15.56 -25.95 -10.15
CA ALA A 128 -15.45 -24.62 -9.54
C ALA A 128 -15.51 -23.50 -10.59
N VAL A 129 -14.77 -23.62 -11.69
CA VAL A 129 -14.81 -22.64 -12.79
C VAL A 129 -16.20 -22.59 -13.42
N TRP A 130 -16.86 -23.74 -13.60
CA TRP A 130 -18.22 -23.77 -14.10
C TRP A 130 -19.22 -23.07 -13.17
N PHE A 131 -19.14 -23.33 -11.86
CA PHE A 131 -19.96 -22.67 -10.86
C PHE A 131 -19.74 -21.15 -10.83
N ILE A 132 -18.48 -20.70 -10.85
CA ILE A 132 -18.14 -19.27 -10.91
C ILE A 132 -18.72 -18.62 -12.16
N ASN A 133 -18.60 -19.26 -13.32
CA ASN A 133 -19.13 -18.74 -14.58
C ASN A 133 -20.66 -18.71 -14.63
N MET A 134 -21.33 -19.70 -14.05
CA MET A 134 -22.79 -19.68 -13.87
C MET A 134 -23.23 -18.56 -12.93
N TYR A 135 -22.49 -18.33 -11.84
CA TYR A 135 -22.76 -17.22 -10.92
C TYR A 135 -22.58 -15.85 -11.59
N ILE A 136 -21.50 -15.65 -12.35
CA ILE A 136 -21.27 -14.41 -13.12
C ILE A 136 -22.40 -14.23 -14.13
N SER A 137 -22.75 -15.28 -14.89
CA SER A 137 -23.86 -15.25 -15.84
C SER A 137 -25.18 -14.83 -15.17
N TYR A 138 -25.50 -15.43 -14.03
CA TYR A 138 -26.70 -15.11 -13.24
C TYR A 138 -26.73 -13.65 -12.81
N PHE A 139 -25.61 -13.16 -12.29
CA PHE A 139 -25.48 -11.77 -11.89
C PHE A 139 -25.62 -10.81 -13.08
N THR A 140 -24.98 -11.11 -14.20
CA THR A 140 -25.10 -10.28 -15.42
C THR A 140 -26.52 -10.24 -15.95
N MET A 141 -27.24 -11.36 -15.90
CA MET A 141 -28.61 -11.45 -16.42
C MET A 141 -29.62 -10.75 -15.51
N ILE A 142 -29.57 -10.95 -14.18
CA ILE A 142 -30.44 -10.23 -13.25
C ILE A 142 -30.22 -8.73 -13.34
N ARG A 143 -28.96 -8.30 -13.40
CA ARG A 143 -28.63 -6.87 -13.52
C ARG A 143 -29.07 -6.31 -14.88
N GLY A 144 -28.99 -7.12 -15.94
CA GLY A 144 -29.49 -6.76 -17.27
C GLY A 144 -31.01 -6.63 -17.34
N GLN A 145 -31.76 -7.51 -16.67
CA GLN A 145 -33.23 -7.48 -16.66
C GLN A 145 -33.80 -6.31 -15.84
N ASN A 146 -33.09 -5.84 -14.82
CA ASN A 146 -33.49 -4.67 -14.04
C ASN A 146 -33.35 -3.34 -14.79
N ALA A 147 -32.93 -3.36 -16.07
CA ALA A 147 -32.96 -2.18 -16.93
C ALA A 147 -34.41 -1.90 -17.37
N VAL A 148 -35.05 -0.91 -16.75
CA VAL A 148 -36.39 -0.46 -17.14
C VAL A 148 -36.31 0.18 -18.54
N ILE A 149 -37.03 -0.40 -19.51
CA ILE A 149 -37.22 0.22 -20.82
C ILE A 149 -38.27 1.32 -20.64
N GLY A 150 -37.86 2.57 -20.74
CA GLY A 150 -38.78 3.70 -20.71
C GLY A 150 -39.77 3.65 -21.90
N PRO A 151 -40.94 4.30 -21.78
CA PRO A 151 -42.00 4.28 -22.79
C PRO A 151 -41.58 4.78 -24.18
N ASN A 152 -40.48 5.54 -24.25
CA ASN A 152 -39.91 6.07 -25.50
C ASN A 152 -38.91 5.11 -26.17
N GLY A 153 -38.74 3.89 -25.62
CA GLY A 153 -37.69 2.96 -26.05
C GLY A 153 -36.29 3.32 -25.55
N GLU A 154 -36.15 4.38 -24.74
CA GLU A 154 -34.92 4.70 -24.04
C GLU A 154 -34.72 3.74 -22.87
N LEU A 155 -33.64 2.98 -22.92
CA LEU A 155 -33.24 2.09 -21.84
C LEU A 155 -32.70 2.98 -20.69
N THR A 156 -33.56 3.40 -19.78
CA THR A 156 -33.15 4.17 -18.59
C THR A 156 -32.58 3.20 -17.57
N LEU A 157 -31.29 2.91 -17.70
CA LEU A 157 -30.52 2.28 -16.63
C LEU A 157 -30.40 3.29 -15.48
N GLU A 158 -31.38 3.29 -14.59
CA GLU A 158 -31.41 4.16 -13.41
C GLU A 158 -30.17 3.94 -12.49
N HIS A 159 -29.44 2.84 -12.72
CA HIS A 159 -28.23 2.46 -11.98
C HIS A 159 -27.02 2.28 -12.92
N ALA A 160 -26.45 3.38 -13.41
CA ALA A 160 -25.22 3.39 -14.22
C ALA A 160 -24.01 2.70 -13.53
N HIS A 161 -24.09 2.43 -12.24
CA HIS A 161 -23.12 1.66 -11.45
C HIS A 161 -23.06 0.17 -11.83
N TYR A 162 -24.14 -0.44 -12.31
CA TYR A 162 -24.16 -1.87 -12.57
C TYR A 162 -23.43 -2.27 -13.86
N ASN A 163 -23.41 -1.39 -14.86
CA ASN A 163 -22.66 -1.64 -16.10
C ASN A 163 -21.15 -1.66 -15.85
N THR A 164 -20.66 -0.86 -14.89
CA THR A 164 -19.23 -0.86 -14.57
C THR A 164 -18.77 -2.17 -13.95
N ASP A 165 -19.59 -2.79 -13.10
CA ASP A 165 -19.25 -4.07 -12.48
C ASP A 165 -19.16 -5.18 -13.54
N ILE A 166 -20.14 -5.25 -14.44
CA ILE A 166 -20.16 -6.22 -15.54
C ILE A 166 -18.96 -6.01 -16.47
N ILE A 167 -18.68 -4.75 -16.85
CA ILE A 167 -17.51 -4.42 -17.68
C ILE A 167 -16.21 -4.82 -16.95
N CYS A 168 -16.11 -4.55 -15.64
CA CYS A 168 -14.95 -4.93 -14.85
C CYS A 168 -14.74 -6.46 -14.84
N SER A 169 -15.81 -7.24 -14.59
CA SER A 169 -15.75 -8.70 -14.67
C SER A 169 -15.30 -9.20 -16.05
N LEU A 170 -15.83 -8.62 -17.13
CA LEU A 170 -15.42 -8.97 -18.51
C LEU A 170 -13.96 -8.61 -18.80
N VAL A 171 -13.49 -7.47 -18.30
CA VAL A 171 -12.09 -7.03 -18.41
C VAL A 171 -11.19 -8.01 -17.66
N VAL A 172 -11.55 -8.42 -16.44
CA VAL A 172 -10.77 -9.39 -15.64
C VAL A 172 -10.69 -10.73 -16.37
N LEU A 173 -11.82 -11.29 -16.82
CA LEU A 173 -11.86 -12.56 -17.56
C LEU A 173 -11.02 -12.50 -18.85
N THR A 174 -11.11 -11.40 -19.60
CA THR A 174 -10.32 -11.20 -20.83
C THR A 174 -8.83 -11.10 -20.51
N THR A 175 -8.47 -10.39 -19.44
CA THR A 175 -7.08 -10.23 -19.00
C THR A 175 -6.50 -11.58 -18.56
N MET A 176 -7.25 -12.37 -17.79
CA MET A 176 -6.83 -13.71 -17.38
C MET A 176 -6.57 -14.61 -18.60
N ASN A 177 -7.40 -14.52 -19.64
CA ASN A 177 -7.18 -15.26 -20.89
C ASN A 177 -5.93 -14.84 -21.65
N VAL A 178 -5.68 -13.54 -21.75
CA VAL A 178 -4.44 -13.02 -22.34
C VAL A 178 -3.23 -13.53 -21.56
N VAL A 179 -3.28 -13.50 -20.23
CA VAL A 179 -2.23 -14.05 -19.37
C VAL A 179 -2.05 -15.56 -19.61
N GLY A 180 -3.14 -16.32 -19.73
CA GLY A 180 -3.10 -17.76 -20.03
C GLY A 180 -2.34 -18.06 -21.33
N VAL A 181 -2.63 -17.33 -22.41
CA VAL A 181 -1.92 -17.48 -23.70
C VAL A 181 -0.44 -17.05 -23.59
N VAL A 182 -0.15 -15.97 -22.88
CA VAL A 182 1.23 -15.51 -22.66
C VAL A 182 2.04 -16.55 -21.90
N VAL A 183 1.52 -17.06 -20.78
CA VAL A 183 2.13 -18.14 -19.98
C VAL A 183 2.39 -19.35 -20.87
N PHE A 184 1.42 -19.72 -21.69
CA PHE A 184 1.56 -20.82 -22.63
C PHE A 184 2.71 -20.62 -23.63
N PHE A 185 2.85 -19.43 -24.20
CA PHE A 185 3.91 -19.11 -25.15
C PHE A 185 5.29 -19.11 -24.47
N VAL A 186 5.37 -18.61 -23.23
CA VAL A 186 6.58 -18.67 -22.41
C VAL A 186 6.97 -20.12 -22.14
N LEU A 187 6.01 -20.97 -21.74
CA LEU A 187 6.23 -22.40 -21.51
C LEU A 187 6.69 -23.12 -22.77
N TYR A 188 6.09 -22.84 -23.93
CA TYR A 188 6.51 -23.40 -25.21
C TYR A 188 7.97 -23.07 -25.52
N ASN A 189 8.38 -21.80 -25.35
CA ASN A 189 9.75 -21.38 -25.57
C ASN A 189 10.72 -21.96 -24.53
N TYR A 190 10.30 -22.05 -23.28
CA TYR A 190 11.06 -22.68 -22.20
C TYR A 190 11.31 -24.15 -22.51
N ASN A 191 10.28 -24.91 -22.85
CA ASN A 191 10.37 -26.33 -23.21
C ASN A 191 11.25 -26.53 -24.45
N ARG A 192 11.17 -25.65 -25.44
CA ARG A 192 12.06 -25.68 -26.60
C ARG A 192 13.53 -25.46 -26.23
N LYS A 193 13.83 -24.49 -25.35
CA LYS A 193 15.20 -24.25 -24.87
C LYS A 193 15.70 -25.41 -24.01
N ARG A 194 14.86 -25.94 -23.12
CA ARG A 194 15.16 -27.08 -22.27
C ARG A 194 15.44 -28.33 -23.10
N TRP A 195 14.65 -28.60 -24.14
CA TRP A 195 14.88 -29.68 -25.10
C TRP A 195 16.26 -29.65 -25.73
N ALA A 196 16.76 -28.46 -26.10
CA ALA A 196 18.08 -28.31 -26.68
C ALA A 196 19.21 -28.62 -25.67
N ARG A 197 19.02 -28.27 -24.39
CA ARG A 197 19.99 -28.48 -23.31
C ARG A 197 20.02 -29.93 -22.81
N ASP A 198 18.86 -30.55 -22.69
CA ASP A 198 18.70 -31.88 -22.08
C ASP A 198 18.92 -33.04 -23.08
N ARG A 199 19.54 -32.76 -24.25
CA ARG A 199 19.91 -33.77 -25.27
C ARG A 199 20.88 -34.85 -24.78
N THR A 200 21.41 -34.77 -23.56
CA THR A 200 22.31 -35.78 -22.97
C THR A 200 21.68 -36.59 -21.84
N LYS A 201 20.48 -36.24 -21.35
CA LYS A 201 19.81 -36.93 -20.22
C LYS A 201 19.13 -38.24 -20.61
N ASN A 202 18.61 -38.97 -19.62
CA ASN A 202 17.90 -40.26 -19.77
C ASN A 202 16.77 -40.21 -20.82
N LEU A 203 16.56 -41.32 -21.53
CA LEU A 203 15.62 -41.44 -22.64
C LEU A 203 14.16 -41.16 -22.26
N GLY A 204 13.74 -41.57 -21.05
CA GLY A 204 12.38 -41.32 -20.54
C GLY A 204 12.07 -39.82 -20.41
N GLN A 205 12.98 -39.05 -19.81
CA GLN A 205 12.83 -37.60 -19.67
C GLN A 205 12.74 -36.89 -21.03
N ARG A 206 13.53 -37.36 -22.02
CA ARG A 206 13.44 -36.79 -23.38
C ARG A 206 12.09 -37.08 -24.01
N TYR A 207 11.60 -38.30 -23.88
CA TYR A 207 10.30 -38.65 -24.44
C TYR A 207 9.19 -37.74 -23.91
N GLN A 208 9.11 -37.57 -22.58
CA GLN A 208 8.14 -36.69 -21.93
C GLN A 208 8.24 -35.24 -22.41
N ILE A 209 9.45 -34.68 -22.53
CA ILE A 209 9.64 -33.29 -23.00
C ILE A 209 9.21 -33.15 -24.47
N SER A 210 9.52 -34.13 -25.33
CA SER A 210 9.10 -34.14 -26.73
C SER A 210 7.58 -34.24 -26.87
N GLU A 211 6.94 -35.10 -26.10
CA GLU A 211 5.48 -35.24 -26.06
C GLU A 211 4.82 -33.94 -25.58
N ASN A 212 5.32 -33.37 -24.48
CA ASN A 212 4.86 -32.07 -23.98
C ASN A 212 5.04 -30.94 -24.99
N MET A 213 6.11 -30.95 -25.79
CA MET A 213 6.32 -29.96 -26.85
C MET A 213 5.32 -30.12 -28.01
N LYS A 214 5.05 -31.35 -28.44
CA LYS A 214 4.07 -31.64 -29.52
C LYS A 214 2.66 -31.25 -29.10
N THR A 215 2.22 -31.72 -27.93
CA THR A 215 0.92 -31.39 -27.36
C THR A 215 0.78 -29.89 -27.09
N SER A 216 1.84 -29.24 -26.58
CA SER A 216 1.81 -27.79 -26.38
C SER A 216 1.64 -27.03 -27.70
N LYS A 217 2.33 -27.45 -28.77
CA LYS A 217 2.17 -26.83 -30.10
C LYS A 217 0.74 -26.97 -30.65
N GLN A 218 0.08 -28.09 -30.39
CA GLN A 218 -1.31 -28.29 -30.82
C GLN A 218 -2.23 -27.36 -30.04
N LEU A 219 -2.08 -27.38 -28.73
CA LEU A 219 -2.91 -26.61 -27.82
C LEU A 219 -2.71 -25.11 -27.98
N SER A 220 -1.52 -24.61 -28.32
CA SER A 220 -1.31 -23.17 -28.56
C SER A 220 -2.14 -22.63 -29.72
N ILE A 221 -2.36 -23.41 -30.78
CA ILE A 221 -3.17 -22.99 -31.93
C ILE A 221 -4.63 -22.86 -31.50
N VAL A 222 -5.13 -23.81 -30.72
CA VAL A 222 -6.50 -23.76 -30.18
C VAL A 222 -6.66 -22.60 -29.20
N LEU A 223 -5.71 -22.40 -28.29
CA LEU A 223 -5.74 -21.28 -27.33
C LEU A 223 -5.70 -19.92 -28.04
N LEU A 224 -4.94 -19.80 -29.13
CA LEU A 224 -4.91 -18.58 -29.95
C LEU A 224 -6.24 -18.34 -30.64
N ALA A 225 -6.86 -19.38 -31.21
CA ALA A 225 -8.19 -19.27 -31.79
C ALA A 225 -9.24 -18.86 -30.73
N ASN A 226 -9.16 -19.46 -29.54
CA ASN A 226 -10.02 -19.10 -28.40
C ASN A 226 -9.81 -17.63 -28.01
N LEU A 227 -8.57 -17.15 -27.94
CA LEU A 227 -8.28 -15.75 -27.61
C LEU A 227 -8.90 -14.78 -28.62
N VAL A 228 -8.89 -15.11 -29.92
CA VAL A 228 -9.51 -14.28 -30.95
C VAL A 228 -11.03 -14.22 -30.76
N ILE A 229 -11.66 -15.37 -30.52
CA ILE A 229 -13.11 -15.45 -30.23
C ILE A 229 -13.44 -14.64 -28.97
N ASN A 230 -12.63 -14.78 -27.92
CA ASN A 230 -12.81 -14.08 -26.65
C ASN A 230 -12.64 -12.56 -26.79
N ALA A 231 -11.64 -12.11 -27.56
CA ALA A 231 -11.43 -10.69 -27.84
C ALA A 231 -12.60 -10.09 -28.62
N TYR A 232 -13.15 -10.85 -29.57
CA TYR A 232 -14.35 -10.46 -30.29
C TYR A 232 -15.57 -10.38 -29.37
N LEU A 233 -15.81 -11.39 -28.51
CA LEU A 233 -16.88 -11.39 -27.51
C LEU A 233 -16.77 -10.19 -26.56
N PHE A 234 -15.56 -9.93 -26.05
CA PHE A 234 -15.29 -8.77 -25.20
C PHE A 234 -15.66 -7.47 -25.91
N PHE A 235 -15.25 -7.30 -27.16
CA PHE A 235 -15.58 -6.10 -27.94
C PHE A 235 -17.09 -5.94 -28.12
N VAL A 236 -17.80 -7.01 -28.48
CA VAL A 236 -19.26 -6.98 -28.67
C VAL A 236 -19.99 -6.66 -27.37
N LEU A 237 -19.66 -7.33 -26.26
CA LEU A 237 -20.25 -7.08 -24.95
C LEU A 237 -19.92 -5.68 -24.43
N TYR A 238 -18.65 -5.26 -24.54
CA TYR A 238 -18.21 -3.91 -24.14
C TYR A 238 -18.98 -2.85 -24.93
N TYR A 239 -19.08 -3.01 -26.25
CA TYR A 239 -19.81 -2.08 -27.10
C TYR A 239 -21.30 -2.01 -26.73
N MET A 240 -21.94 -3.16 -26.48
CA MET A 240 -23.34 -3.21 -26.03
C MET A 240 -23.54 -2.51 -24.68
N LEU A 241 -22.63 -2.72 -23.72
CA LEU A 241 -22.74 -2.16 -22.37
C LEU A 241 -22.34 -0.67 -22.29
N ALA A 242 -21.36 -0.25 -23.09
CA ALA A 242 -20.81 1.12 -23.05
C ALA A 242 -21.64 2.11 -23.87
N VAL A 243 -22.11 1.71 -25.06
CA VAL A 243 -22.78 2.65 -25.98
C VAL A 243 -24.24 2.88 -25.59
N SER A 244 -24.83 2.02 -24.75
CA SER A 244 -26.19 2.10 -24.17
C SER A 244 -27.36 2.33 -25.16
N LYS A 245 -27.08 2.49 -26.45
CA LYS A 245 -28.06 2.64 -27.53
C LYS A 245 -28.11 1.34 -28.32
N ARG A 246 -29.24 0.66 -28.21
CA ARG A 246 -29.57 -0.51 -29.02
C ARG A 246 -29.72 -0.06 -30.48
N ASN A 247 -28.68 -0.28 -31.26
CA ASN A 247 -28.63 0.08 -32.68
C ASN A 247 -28.65 -1.20 -33.53
N ARG A 248 -29.02 -1.12 -34.80
CA ARG A 248 -28.93 -2.27 -35.72
C ARG A 248 -27.54 -2.93 -35.72
N ILE A 249 -26.49 -2.13 -35.54
CA ILE A 249 -25.10 -2.59 -35.45
C ILE A 249 -24.89 -3.55 -34.27
N THR A 250 -25.40 -3.26 -33.07
CA THR A 250 -25.22 -4.13 -31.90
C THR A 250 -25.88 -5.48 -32.09
N GLU A 251 -27.05 -5.50 -32.74
CA GLU A 251 -27.79 -6.73 -33.03
C GLU A 251 -27.07 -7.57 -34.11
N SER A 252 -26.58 -6.94 -35.18
CA SER A 252 -25.78 -7.62 -36.19
C SER A 252 -24.50 -8.21 -35.58
N LEU A 253 -23.79 -7.46 -34.73
CA LEU A 253 -22.56 -7.93 -34.07
C LEU A 253 -22.81 -9.13 -33.16
N SER A 254 -23.92 -9.11 -32.40
CA SER A 254 -24.34 -10.24 -31.58
C SER A 254 -24.67 -11.47 -32.43
N GLN A 255 -25.39 -11.30 -33.54
CA GLN A 255 -25.71 -12.41 -34.44
C GLN A 255 -24.44 -13.02 -35.08
N PHE A 256 -23.48 -12.19 -35.50
CA PHE A 256 -22.19 -12.69 -35.97
C PHE A 256 -21.41 -13.44 -34.90
N PHE A 257 -21.49 -13.00 -33.64
CA PHE A 257 -20.88 -13.72 -32.53
C PHE A 257 -21.44 -15.13 -32.39
N ASP A 258 -22.76 -15.28 -32.42
CA ASP A 258 -23.41 -16.58 -32.27
C ASP A 258 -23.00 -17.55 -33.40
N ILE A 259 -22.92 -17.08 -34.65
CA ILE A 259 -22.41 -17.88 -35.78
C ILE A 259 -20.96 -18.30 -35.57
N ILE A 260 -20.11 -17.37 -35.12
CA ILE A 260 -18.69 -17.66 -34.85
C ILE A 260 -18.56 -18.70 -33.73
N ALA A 261 -19.39 -18.62 -32.70
CA ALA A 261 -19.42 -19.58 -31.61
C ALA A 261 -19.86 -20.97 -32.08
N ALA A 262 -20.92 -21.06 -32.88
CA ALA A 262 -21.38 -22.31 -33.50
C ALA A 262 -20.30 -22.93 -34.42
N ALA A 263 -19.66 -22.10 -35.25
CA ALA A 263 -18.55 -22.53 -36.09
C ALA A 263 -17.34 -23.00 -35.26
N ALA A 264 -17.01 -22.31 -34.17
CA ALA A 264 -15.93 -22.71 -33.26
C ALA A 264 -16.20 -24.05 -32.58
N ALA A 265 -17.46 -24.33 -32.21
CA ALA A 265 -17.87 -25.60 -31.63
C ALA A 265 -17.64 -26.80 -32.57
N ILE A 266 -17.63 -26.58 -33.89
CA ILE A 266 -17.30 -27.59 -34.90
C ILE A 266 -15.79 -27.60 -35.17
N LEU A 267 -15.22 -26.42 -35.43
CA LEU A 267 -13.84 -26.28 -35.90
C LEU A 267 -12.81 -26.65 -34.83
N LEU A 268 -13.02 -26.31 -33.56
CA LEU A 268 -12.03 -26.56 -32.51
C LEU A 268 -11.86 -28.08 -32.23
N PRO A 269 -12.92 -28.89 -32.05
CA PRO A 269 -12.77 -30.35 -31.98
C PRO A 269 -12.17 -30.95 -33.26
N ALA A 270 -12.57 -30.48 -34.44
CA ALA A 270 -12.01 -30.94 -35.71
C ALA A 270 -10.50 -30.62 -35.82
N LEU A 271 -10.07 -29.45 -35.35
CA LEU A 271 -8.65 -29.09 -35.27
C LEU A 271 -7.90 -30.03 -34.33
N PHE A 272 -8.44 -30.36 -33.15
CA PHE A 272 -7.80 -31.34 -32.26
C PHE A 272 -7.65 -32.72 -32.90
N ILE A 273 -8.68 -33.19 -33.61
CA ILE A 273 -8.65 -34.47 -34.33
C ILE A 273 -7.60 -34.45 -35.44
N THR A 274 -7.58 -33.41 -36.27
CA THR A 274 -6.71 -33.33 -37.46
C THR A 274 -5.25 -33.07 -37.10
N MET A 275 -4.99 -32.34 -36.02
CA MET A 275 -3.63 -32.04 -35.59
C MET A 275 -2.95 -33.21 -34.88
N HIS A 276 -3.71 -34.18 -34.37
CA HIS A 276 -3.18 -35.34 -33.67
C HIS A 276 -3.19 -36.61 -34.55
N PRO A 277 -2.04 -37.14 -34.99
CA PRO A 277 -1.98 -38.23 -35.97
C PRO A 277 -2.73 -39.49 -35.50
N ALA A 278 -2.58 -39.89 -34.24
CA ALA A 278 -3.27 -41.07 -33.71
C ALA A 278 -4.81 -40.92 -33.69
N LEU A 279 -5.32 -39.70 -33.49
CA LEU A 279 -6.77 -39.46 -33.55
C LEU A 279 -7.21 -39.43 -35.01
N GLN A 280 -6.44 -38.77 -35.88
CA GLN A 280 -6.69 -38.75 -37.32
C GLN A 280 -6.75 -40.16 -37.93
N ASP A 281 -5.84 -41.05 -37.56
CA ASP A 281 -5.82 -42.44 -38.05
C ASP A 281 -7.02 -43.24 -37.54
N THR A 282 -7.43 -42.98 -36.29
CA THR A 282 -8.66 -43.57 -35.72
C THR A 282 -9.88 -43.11 -36.50
N VAL A 283 -10.00 -41.81 -36.78
CA VAL A 283 -11.10 -41.24 -37.54
C VAL A 283 -11.10 -41.76 -38.98
N ARG A 284 -9.93 -41.85 -39.63
CA ARG A 284 -9.81 -42.48 -40.94
C ARG A 284 -10.28 -43.93 -40.91
N THR A 285 -9.95 -44.69 -39.86
CA THR A 285 -10.41 -46.07 -39.71
C THR A 285 -11.94 -46.16 -39.57
N HIS A 286 -12.55 -45.25 -38.81
CA HIS A 286 -14.01 -45.21 -38.65
C HIS A 286 -14.73 -44.72 -39.92
N LEU A 287 -14.20 -43.72 -40.64
CA LEU A 287 -14.82 -43.11 -41.81
C LEU A 287 -14.59 -43.91 -43.10
N PHE A 288 -13.39 -44.45 -43.32
CA PHE A 288 -13.05 -45.11 -44.58
C PHE A 288 -13.52 -46.57 -44.64
N LEU A 289 -14.21 -47.11 -43.62
CA LEU A 289 -14.86 -48.44 -43.61
C LEU A 289 -14.02 -49.53 -44.30
N ASN A 290 -12.70 -49.39 -44.24
CA ASN A 290 -11.82 -50.15 -45.10
C ASN A 290 -11.79 -51.53 -44.46
N LYS A 291 -12.57 -52.46 -45.02
CA LYS A 291 -12.51 -53.91 -44.83
C LYS A 291 -11.15 -54.43 -45.28
N VAL A 292 -10.05 -53.86 -44.80
CA VAL A 292 -8.77 -54.53 -44.83
C VAL A 292 -8.90 -55.62 -43.79
N ALA A 293 -9.38 -56.77 -44.26
CA ALA A 293 -9.32 -58.07 -43.62
C ALA A 293 -7.85 -58.36 -43.30
N THR A 294 -7.34 -57.71 -42.27
CA THR A 294 -5.97 -57.91 -41.82
C THR A 294 -6.03 -59.15 -40.96
N LYS A 295 -5.84 -60.29 -41.60
CA LYS A 295 -5.49 -61.58 -41.00
C LYS A 295 -4.17 -61.38 -40.24
N ARG A 296 -4.21 -60.73 -39.07
CA ARG A 296 -3.06 -60.50 -38.21
C ARG A 296 -3.01 -61.61 -37.18
N SER A 297 -2.05 -62.51 -37.41
CA SER A 297 -1.53 -63.46 -36.45
C SER A 297 -1.38 -62.81 -35.06
N ILE A 298 -1.98 -63.46 -34.08
CA ILE A 298 -1.91 -63.13 -32.66
C ILE A 298 -0.50 -63.47 -32.18
N ALA A 299 0.46 -62.57 -32.38
CA ALA A 299 1.65 -62.52 -31.56
C ALA A 299 1.37 -61.60 -30.35
N PRO A 300 1.90 -61.91 -29.15
CA PRO A 300 1.61 -61.15 -27.93
C PRO A 300 1.93 -59.66 -28.12
N ILE A 301 0.88 -58.85 -27.98
CA ILE A 301 0.80 -57.42 -28.37
C ILE A 301 1.76 -56.52 -27.57
N GLU A 302 2.25 -56.99 -26.42
CA GLU A 302 3.00 -56.15 -25.48
C GLU A 302 4.47 -55.93 -25.88
N ILE A 303 5.13 -56.93 -26.46
CA ILE A 303 6.56 -56.84 -26.85
C ILE A 303 6.73 -56.07 -28.17
N ASN A 304 5.74 -56.17 -29.06
CA ASN A 304 5.86 -55.58 -30.40
C ASN A 304 5.58 -54.07 -30.42
N MET A 305 4.77 -53.54 -29.50
CA MET A 305 4.60 -52.08 -29.38
C MET A 305 5.88 -51.39 -28.93
N ALA A 306 6.62 -51.97 -27.98
CA ALA A 306 7.92 -51.45 -27.58
C ALA A 306 8.92 -51.44 -28.75
N ASN A 307 9.00 -52.53 -29.52
CA ASN A 307 9.95 -52.62 -30.64
C ASN A 307 9.60 -51.72 -31.84
N VAL A 308 8.32 -51.59 -32.19
CA VAL A 308 7.88 -50.61 -33.20
C VAL A 308 8.19 -49.19 -32.74
N TYR A 309 8.00 -48.92 -31.46
CA TYR A 309 8.27 -47.62 -30.84
C TYR A 309 9.76 -47.28 -30.82
N PHE A 310 10.62 -48.22 -30.42
CA PHE A 310 12.08 -48.05 -30.48
C PHE A 310 12.60 -47.95 -31.91
N ASN A 311 11.98 -48.62 -32.89
CA ASN A 311 12.35 -48.50 -34.31
C ASN A 311 11.96 -47.17 -34.94
N GLU A 312 10.79 -46.59 -34.59
CA GLU A 312 10.46 -45.22 -35.02
C GLU A 312 11.36 -44.18 -34.35
N LEU A 313 11.75 -44.40 -33.09
CA LEU A 313 12.74 -43.57 -32.42
C LEU A 313 14.11 -43.66 -33.12
N ALA A 314 14.59 -44.88 -33.41
CA ALA A 314 15.85 -45.09 -34.12
C ALA A 314 15.85 -44.43 -35.52
N LYS A 315 14.73 -44.52 -36.26
CA LYS A 315 14.56 -43.83 -37.55
C LYS A 315 14.59 -42.32 -37.43
N THR A 316 14.00 -41.75 -36.39
CA THR A 316 14.05 -40.29 -36.16
C THR A 316 15.42 -39.81 -35.69
N TRP A 317 16.26 -40.70 -35.16
CA TRP A 317 17.62 -40.39 -34.71
C TRP A 317 18.67 -40.47 -35.83
N GLN A 318 18.47 -41.33 -36.83
CA GLN A 318 19.39 -41.49 -37.95
C GLN A 318 19.22 -40.45 -39.06
N LEU A 319 18.17 -39.61 -39.00
CA LEU A 319 18.04 -38.51 -39.94
C LEU A 319 18.99 -37.38 -39.51
N PRO A 320 20.10 -37.12 -40.24
CA PRO A 320 20.90 -35.92 -40.01
C PRO A 320 19.95 -34.73 -40.11
N GLU A 321 20.00 -33.83 -39.12
CA GLU A 321 19.14 -32.67 -38.98
C GLU A 321 19.19 -31.85 -40.29
N LYS A 322 18.32 -32.18 -41.26
CA LYS A 322 18.18 -31.44 -42.52
C LYS A 322 17.81 -30.04 -42.08
N ARG A 323 18.77 -29.10 -42.19
CA ARG A 323 18.59 -27.69 -41.82
C ARG A 323 17.20 -27.30 -42.32
N PRO A 324 16.30 -26.85 -41.43
CA PRO A 324 14.90 -26.75 -41.78
C PRO A 324 14.77 -25.79 -42.96
N GLY A 325 14.39 -26.34 -44.12
CA GLY A 325 14.23 -25.59 -45.36
C GLY A 325 13.23 -24.46 -45.19
N ASN A 326 13.14 -23.58 -46.20
CA ASN A 326 12.42 -22.31 -46.24
C ASN A 326 11.00 -22.27 -45.61
N VAL A 327 10.34 -23.42 -45.43
CA VAL A 327 9.08 -23.59 -44.69
C VAL A 327 9.16 -23.10 -43.24
N TRP A 328 10.25 -23.38 -42.51
CA TRP A 328 10.41 -22.88 -41.13
C TRP A 328 10.73 -21.38 -41.06
N LYS A 329 11.37 -20.81 -42.09
CA LYS A 329 11.51 -19.35 -42.22
C LYS A 329 10.14 -18.68 -42.38
N ARG A 330 9.22 -19.27 -43.16
CA ARG A 330 7.83 -18.78 -43.28
C ARG A 330 7.04 -18.90 -41.96
N LEU A 331 7.12 -20.04 -41.27
CA LEU A 331 6.47 -20.20 -39.95
C LEU A 331 7.07 -19.28 -38.87
N ARG A 332 8.37 -19.01 -38.90
CA ARG A 332 9.02 -18.04 -38.00
C ARG A 332 8.59 -16.60 -38.28
N SER A 333 8.34 -16.24 -39.55
CA SER A 333 7.77 -14.95 -39.94
C SER A 333 6.32 -14.77 -39.45
N VAL A 334 5.48 -15.81 -39.55
CA VAL A 334 4.11 -15.79 -39.00
C VAL A 334 4.14 -15.68 -37.47
N CYS A 335 5.03 -16.42 -36.79
CA CYS A 335 5.13 -16.40 -35.33
C CYS A 335 5.71 -15.07 -34.78
N MET A 336 6.66 -14.45 -35.49
CA MET A 336 7.19 -13.12 -35.14
C MET A 336 6.15 -12.01 -35.38
N SER A 337 5.35 -12.12 -36.44
CA SER A 337 4.24 -11.18 -36.71
C SER A 337 3.14 -11.31 -35.65
N ASN A 338 2.85 -12.53 -35.18
CA ASN A 338 1.89 -12.76 -34.10
C ASN A 338 2.37 -12.24 -32.73
N MET A 339 3.69 -12.18 -32.47
CA MET A 339 4.24 -11.54 -31.27
C MET A 339 4.09 -10.01 -31.28
N GLN A 340 4.23 -9.38 -32.45
CA GLN A 340 3.94 -7.95 -32.62
C GLN A 340 2.44 -7.67 -32.41
N LEU A 341 1.56 -8.50 -32.99
CA LEU A 341 0.12 -8.41 -32.81
C LEU A 341 -0.29 -8.58 -31.34
N LEU A 342 0.30 -9.54 -30.63
CA LEU A 342 0.05 -9.77 -29.20
C LEU A 342 0.48 -8.58 -28.34
N ARG A 343 1.62 -7.95 -28.64
CA ARG A 343 2.05 -6.71 -27.96
C ARG A 343 1.08 -5.56 -28.21
N ILE A 344 0.63 -5.38 -29.44
CA ILE A 344 -0.36 -4.35 -29.78
C ILE A 344 -1.69 -4.62 -29.06
N LEU A 345 -2.15 -5.87 -29.02
CA LEU A 345 -3.36 -6.28 -28.32
C LEU A 345 -3.25 -6.04 -26.81
N LEU A 346 -2.08 -6.32 -26.22
CA LEU A 346 -1.81 -6.09 -24.80
C LEU A 346 -1.78 -4.59 -24.45
N ILE A 347 -1.21 -3.76 -25.32
CA ILE A 347 -1.20 -2.30 -25.18
C ILE A 347 -2.64 -1.75 -25.32
N LEU A 348 -3.40 -2.20 -26.31
CA LEU A 348 -4.82 -1.82 -26.47
C LEU A 348 -5.65 -2.22 -25.26
N LEU A 349 -5.44 -3.42 -24.72
CA LEU A 349 -6.12 -3.88 -23.50
C LEU A 349 -5.74 -3.03 -22.29
N LEU A 350 -4.46 -2.73 -22.09
CA LEU A 350 -3.98 -1.86 -21.00
C LEU A 350 -4.56 -0.44 -21.13
N LEU A 351 -4.61 0.11 -22.35
CA LEU A 351 -5.24 1.40 -22.61
C LEU A 351 -6.74 1.36 -22.29
N LEU A 352 -7.45 0.32 -22.70
CA LEU A 352 -8.88 0.13 -22.38
C LEU A 352 -9.11 0.01 -20.87
N VAL A 353 -8.26 -0.71 -20.13
CA VAL A 353 -8.31 -0.81 -18.67
C VAL A 353 -8.10 0.56 -18.02
N THR A 354 -7.12 1.33 -18.48
CA THR A 354 -6.82 2.66 -17.92
C THR A 354 -7.92 3.69 -18.18
N GLN A 355 -8.67 3.57 -19.28
CA GLN A 355 -9.76 4.48 -19.64
C GLN A 355 -11.03 4.25 -18.80
N VAL A 356 -11.21 3.07 -18.20
CA VAL A 356 -12.43 2.71 -17.44
C VAL A 356 -12.39 3.23 -15.98
N SER A 357 -11.24 3.69 -15.47
CA SER A 357 -11.05 3.88 -14.02
C SER A 357 -11.21 5.30 -13.44
N CYS A 358 -11.59 6.33 -14.21
CA CYS A 358 -11.84 7.67 -13.64
C CYS A 358 -13.27 8.15 -13.83
N ARG A 359 -14.21 7.61 -13.04
CA ARG A 359 -15.52 8.25 -12.85
C ARG A 359 -15.41 9.35 -11.80
N ILE A 360 -15.63 10.58 -12.23
CA ILE A 360 -15.72 11.75 -11.35
C ILE A 360 -17.04 11.64 -10.57
N ARG A 361 -16.95 11.42 -9.25
CA ARG A 361 -18.13 11.37 -8.37
C ARG A 361 -18.39 12.76 -7.78
N PHE A 362 -19.65 13.05 -7.47
CA PHE A 362 -20.08 14.28 -6.81
C PHE A 362 -21.18 13.97 -5.80
N SER A 363 -21.40 14.85 -4.84
CA SER A 363 -22.39 14.68 -3.79
C SER A 363 -23.11 15.97 -3.50
N HIS A 364 -24.44 15.89 -3.34
CA HIS A 364 -25.31 17.01 -3.01
C HIS A 364 -25.22 17.32 -1.52
N LEU A 365 -25.04 18.60 -1.17
CA LEU A 365 -24.97 19.07 0.20
C LEU A 365 -26.35 19.42 0.75
N GLY A 366 -26.59 19.17 2.04
CA GLY A 366 -27.79 19.63 2.74
C GLY A 366 -27.78 21.12 3.09
N SER A 367 -26.61 21.76 2.99
CA SER A 367 -26.38 23.18 3.27
C SER A 367 -25.89 23.94 2.03
N HIS A 368 -25.88 25.27 2.13
CA HIS A 368 -25.26 26.13 1.12
C HIS A 368 -23.88 26.61 1.54
N TYR A 369 -22.98 26.72 0.57
CA TYR A 369 -21.75 27.49 0.70
C TYR A 369 -22.07 28.98 0.80
N ASP A 370 -21.65 29.62 1.88
CA ASP A 370 -21.47 31.07 1.92
C ASP A 370 -20.02 31.36 1.49
N GLY A 371 -19.84 31.95 0.31
CA GLY A 371 -18.56 32.05 -0.36
C GLY A 371 -18.65 32.84 -1.66
N THR A 372 -17.52 33.03 -2.33
CA THR A 372 -17.50 33.60 -3.68
C THR A 372 -17.52 32.49 -4.71
N PHE A 373 -18.26 32.72 -5.78
CA PHE A 373 -18.36 31.81 -6.91
C PHE A 373 -17.81 32.50 -8.17
N GLY A 374 -17.33 31.70 -9.13
CA GLY A 374 -16.96 32.18 -10.45
C GLY A 374 -18.17 32.59 -11.31
N GLU A 375 -17.92 32.86 -12.58
CA GLU A 375 -18.97 33.18 -13.57
C GLU A 375 -19.99 32.04 -13.70
N GLU A 376 -21.26 32.41 -13.89
CA GLU A 376 -22.36 31.47 -14.09
C GLU A 376 -22.44 31.01 -15.55
N VAL A 377 -22.23 29.72 -15.79
CA VAL A 377 -22.30 29.11 -17.12
C VAL A 377 -23.57 28.28 -17.27
N GLY A 378 -24.31 28.47 -18.35
CA GLY A 378 -25.50 27.65 -18.64
C GLY A 378 -25.13 26.17 -18.85
N VAL A 379 -25.81 25.27 -18.13
CA VAL A 379 -25.61 23.82 -18.23
C VAL A 379 -26.95 23.12 -18.42
N SER A 380 -26.96 22.01 -19.15
CA SER A 380 -28.17 21.20 -19.33
C SER A 380 -28.36 20.20 -18.17
N ARG A 381 -27.26 19.64 -17.67
CA ARG A 381 -27.22 18.55 -16.68
C ARG A 381 -26.15 18.80 -15.62
N VAL A 382 -26.36 18.27 -14.41
CA VAL A 382 -25.40 18.35 -13.30
C VAL A 382 -24.03 17.80 -13.70
N GLY A 383 -23.98 16.74 -14.51
CA GLY A 383 -22.74 16.13 -14.99
C GLY A 383 -21.85 17.06 -15.82
N GLU A 384 -22.42 18.05 -16.53
CA GLU A 384 -21.62 19.05 -17.24
C GLU A 384 -20.91 19.99 -16.27
N CYS A 385 -21.60 20.40 -15.21
CA CYS A 385 -21.03 21.22 -14.13
C CYS A 385 -19.96 20.43 -13.34
N THR A 386 -20.20 19.14 -13.07
CA THR A 386 -19.21 18.23 -12.48
C THR A 386 -17.94 18.14 -13.33
N LEU A 387 -18.08 17.97 -14.65
CA LEU A 387 -16.94 17.92 -15.57
C LEU A 387 -16.20 19.27 -15.62
N MET A 388 -16.93 20.37 -15.57
CA MET A 388 -16.37 21.72 -15.51
C MET A 388 -15.57 21.94 -14.23
N ALA A 389 -16.12 21.55 -13.07
CA ALA A 389 -15.44 21.61 -11.79
C ALA A 389 -14.16 20.77 -11.80
N PHE A 390 -14.22 19.54 -12.33
CA PHE A 390 -13.05 18.65 -12.46
C PHE A 390 -11.97 19.24 -13.37
N LYS A 391 -12.33 19.72 -14.57
CA LYS A 391 -11.39 20.34 -15.50
C LYS A 391 -10.69 21.56 -14.91
N ASN A 392 -11.42 22.36 -14.12
CA ASN A 392 -10.90 23.54 -13.44
C ASN A 392 -10.30 23.24 -12.06
N LYS A 393 -10.17 21.95 -11.69
CA LYS A 393 -9.63 21.50 -10.40
C LYS A 393 -10.34 22.11 -9.18
N LYS A 394 -11.64 22.39 -9.28
CA LYS A 394 -12.47 22.97 -8.22
C LYS A 394 -13.26 21.90 -7.49
N ILE A 395 -13.29 21.97 -6.16
CA ILE A 395 -13.89 20.92 -5.33
C ILE A 395 -15.37 21.14 -5.03
N GLY A 396 -15.85 22.38 -5.07
CA GLY A 396 -17.25 22.73 -4.84
C GLY A 396 -17.83 23.46 -6.05
N PHE A 397 -19.10 23.25 -6.32
CA PHE A 397 -19.85 23.99 -7.33
C PHE A 397 -21.31 24.16 -6.93
N ARG A 398 -21.95 25.18 -7.50
CA ARG A 398 -23.34 25.56 -7.28
C ARG A 398 -24.11 25.44 -8.59
N ILE A 399 -25.30 24.87 -8.51
CA ILE A 399 -26.28 24.89 -9.59
C ILE A 399 -27.48 25.70 -9.15
N LYS A 400 -27.84 26.72 -9.95
CA LYS A 400 -29.09 27.47 -9.79
C LYS A 400 -30.09 27.02 -10.84
N VAL A 401 -31.34 26.81 -10.44
CA VAL A 401 -32.44 26.38 -11.32
C VAL A 401 -33.44 27.51 -11.41
N ASN A 402 -33.41 28.27 -12.52
CA ASN A 402 -34.35 29.37 -12.77
C ASN A 402 -35.32 28.97 -13.88
N GLU A 403 -36.56 28.63 -13.53
CA GLU A 403 -37.77 28.33 -14.33
C GLU A 403 -37.62 27.37 -15.53
N GLN A 404 -36.57 27.46 -16.36
CA GLN A 404 -36.16 26.49 -17.39
C GLN A 404 -34.64 26.40 -17.63
N LYS A 405 -33.83 27.30 -17.05
CA LYS A 405 -32.39 27.36 -17.27
C LYS A 405 -31.64 26.96 -16.01
N ARG A 406 -30.67 26.06 -16.16
CA ARG A 406 -29.71 25.74 -15.08
C ARG A 406 -28.40 26.48 -15.34
N THR A 407 -27.89 27.17 -14.34
CA THR A 407 -26.55 27.76 -14.38
C THR A 407 -25.65 27.07 -13.38
N CYS A 408 -24.36 26.96 -13.71
CA CYS A 408 -23.31 26.34 -12.94
C CYS A 408 -22.29 27.40 -12.56
N ALA A 409 -21.91 27.47 -11.28
CA ALA A 409 -20.85 28.35 -10.80
C ALA A 409 -19.87 27.57 -9.93
N LEU A 410 -18.57 27.74 -10.15
CA LEU A 410 -17.54 27.03 -9.38
C LEU A 410 -17.16 27.81 -8.12
N LEU A 411 -17.02 27.11 -6.99
CA LEU A 411 -16.63 27.73 -5.71
C LEU A 411 -15.18 28.21 -5.78
N THR A 412 -14.94 29.50 -5.52
CA THR A 412 -13.60 30.11 -5.53
C THR A 412 -13.07 30.37 -4.14
N THR A 413 -13.91 30.86 -3.23
CA THR A 413 -13.56 31.02 -1.81
C THR A 413 -14.71 30.57 -0.92
N PHE A 414 -14.37 29.97 0.22
CA PHE A 414 -15.32 29.48 1.21
C PHE A 414 -15.25 30.35 2.48
N LYS A 415 -16.40 30.74 3.02
CA LYS A 415 -16.51 31.50 4.28
C LYS A 415 -17.19 30.71 5.39
N ARG A 416 -18.32 30.05 5.12
CA ARG A 416 -19.08 29.20 6.08
C ARG A 416 -20.16 28.40 5.36
N PHE A 417 -20.89 27.57 6.09
CA PHE A 417 -22.13 26.95 5.62
C PHE A 417 -23.35 27.70 6.17
N THR A 418 -24.40 27.82 5.37
CA THR A 418 -25.67 28.44 5.75
C THR A 418 -26.84 27.48 5.53
N THR A 419 -27.95 27.70 6.24
CA THR A 419 -29.18 26.94 6.09
C THR A 419 -29.79 27.12 4.70
N LEU A 420 -30.47 26.08 4.23
CA LEU A 420 -31.15 26.05 2.94
C LEU A 420 -32.43 26.91 3.01
N ASN A 421 -32.36 28.15 2.54
CA ASN A 421 -33.53 29.05 2.50
C ASN A 421 -34.17 29.13 1.10
N ASP A 422 -33.45 28.72 0.05
CA ASP A 422 -33.89 28.80 -1.36
C ASP A 422 -33.83 27.41 -2.02
N SER A 423 -34.99 26.92 -2.46
CA SER A 423 -35.12 25.61 -3.11
C SER A 423 -34.51 25.55 -4.52
N ASN A 424 -34.21 26.71 -5.12
CA ASN A 424 -33.68 26.81 -6.47
C ASN A 424 -32.15 26.68 -6.55
N ILE A 425 -31.46 26.75 -5.40
CA ILE A 425 -30.01 26.63 -5.33
C ILE A 425 -29.65 25.23 -4.83
N ARG A 426 -28.67 24.59 -5.46
CA ARG A 426 -28.13 23.30 -5.02
C ARG A 426 -26.62 23.34 -5.08
N ASP A 427 -26.00 23.04 -3.95
CA ASP A 427 -24.54 22.99 -3.84
C ASP A 427 -24.06 21.54 -3.83
N TYR A 428 -22.94 21.33 -4.50
CA TYR A 428 -22.35 20.02 -4.68
C TYR A 428 -20.85 20.08 -4.36
N ILE A 429 -20.36 19.01 -3.77
CA ILE A 429 -18.94 18.76 -3.56
C ILE A 429 -18.49 17.58 -4.43
N LEU A 430 -17.36 17.71 -5.12
CA LEU A 430 -16.74 16.60 -5.82
C LEU A 430 -16.13 15.63 -4.81
N THR A 431 -16.39 14.34 -4.99
CA THR A 431 -15.91 13.28 -4.09
C THR A 431 -14.96 12.35 -4.82
N THR A 432 -13.77 12.14 -4.27
CA THR A 432 -12.79 11.16 -4.76
C THR A 432 -12.76 9.89 -3.92
N SER A 433 -13.47 9.87 -2.78
CA SER A 433 -13.53 8.72 -1.89
C SER A 433 -14.23 7.52 -2.56
N ILE A 434 -13.53 6.39 -2.53
CA ILE A 434 -13.92 5.11 -3.14
C ILE A 434 -14.98 4.38 -2.29
N SER A 435 -15.33 4.85 -1.08
CA SER A 435 -16.28 4.11 -0.23
C SER A 435 -17.68 4.03 -0.86
N ASP A 436 -18.07 2.82 -1.27
CA ASP A 436 -19.22 2.57 -2.14
C ASP A 436 -20.60 2.72 -1.47
N GLN A 437 -20.66 2.92 -0.15
CA GLN A 437 -21.93 3.21 0.55
C GLN A 437 -22.46 4.64 0.31
N VAL A 438 -21.74 5.47 -0.45
CA VAL A 438 -21.96 6.92 -0.45
C VAL A 438 -22.88 7.43 -1.59
N CYS A 439 -23.41 6.59 -2.49
CA CYS A 439 -24.05 7.06 -3.74
C CYS A 439 -25.59 6.92 -3.87
N THR A 440 -26.37 7.26 -2.85
CA THR A 440 -27.84 7.42 -2.99
C THR A 440 -28.17 8.84 -3.49
N VAL A 441 -28.62 8.95 -4.75
CA VAL A 441 -28.77 10.22 -5.51
C VAL A 441 -29.73 11.23 -4.85
N ASN A 442 -30.64 10.77 -3.99
CA ASN A 442 -31.72 11.60 -3.44
C ASN A 442 -31.59 11.92 -1.94
N THR A 443 -30.56 11.41 -1.25
CA THR A 443 -30.32 11.77 0.15
C THR A 443 -29.28 12.86 0.21
N ALA A 444 -29.67 14.07 0.63
CA ALA A 444 -28.72 15.09 1.06
C ALA A 444 -27.81 14.47 2.14
N LYS A 445 -26.49 14.64 1.99
CA LYS A 445 -25.51 14.01 2.87
C LYS A 445 -24.85 15.06 3.74
N ASN A 446 -24.64 14.67 5.00
CA ASN A 446 -23.95 15.50 5.97
C ASN A 446 -22.51 15.75 5.51
N VAL A 447 -22.16 17.03 5.39
CA VAL A 447 -20.82 17.51 5.02
C VAL A 447 -19.70 16.82 5.81
N THR A 448 -19.91 16.53 7.09
CA THR A 448 -18.90 15.89 7.97
C THR A 448 -18.44 14.52 7.46
N GLY A 449 -19.31 13.77 6.78
CA GLY A 449 -18.97 12.45 6.24
C GLY A 449 -17.99 12.47 5.06
N PHE A 450 -17.84 13.62 4.37
CA PHE A 450 -16.99 13.74 3.18
C PHE A 450 -15.56 14.19 3.48
N ILE A 451 -15.34 14.82 4.63
CA ILE A 451 -14.13 15.59 4.92
C ILE A 451 -13.09 14.77 5.70
N SER A 452 -13.39 13.51 6.03
CA SER A 452 -12.46 12.62 6.73
C SER A 452 -11.28 12.12 5.87
N GLY A 453 -11.28 12.36 4.54
CA GLY A 453 -10.21 11.95 3.63
C GLY A 453 -8.99 12.87 3.63
N GLN A 454 -7.79 12.30 3.44
CA GLN A 454 -6.56 13.07 3.19
C GLN A 454 -6.56 13.61 1.74
N CYS A 455 -6.24 14.90 1.56
CA CYS A 455 -6.06 15.50 0.24
C CYS A 455 -4.60 15.36 -0.18
N THR A 456 -4.32 14.93 -1.42
CA THR A 456 -2.96 14.88 -1.95
C THR A 456 -2.58 16.26 -2.49
N PRO A 457 -1.41 16.83 -2.13
CA PRO A 457 -1.08 18.23 -2.42
C PRO A 457 -1.08 18.59 -3.92
N ASP A 458 -0.85 17.62 -4.80
CA ASP A 458 -0.86 17.81 -6.26
C ASP A 458 -2.26 17.63 -6.88
N GLY A 459 -3.20 17.12 -6.10
CA GLY A 459 -4.55 16.75 -6.50
C GLY A 459 -5.58 17.76 -6.00
N TRP A 460 -5.86 18.79 -6.82
CA TRP A 460 -7.04 19.67 -6.74
C TRP A 460 -6.90 20.85 -5.76
N ASP A 461 -7.98 21.63 -5.55
CA ASP A 461 -8.02 22.77 -4.62
C ASP A 461 -7.98 22.30 -3.14
N CYS A 462 -6.93 21.56 -2.76
CA CYS A 462 -6.76 21.01 -1.42
C CYS A 462 -6.78 22.09 -0.36
N LYS A 463 -6.24 23.27 -0.65
CA LYS A 463 -6.28 24.41 0.26
C LYS A 463 -7.72 24.80 0.63
N LEU A 464 -8.64 24.78 -0.35
CA LEU A 464 -10.05 25.04 -0.10
C LEU A 464 -10.70 23.90 0.69
N LEU A 465 -10.39 22.64 0.37
CA LEU A 465 -10.91 21.49 1.11
C LEU A 465 -10.43 21.49 2.58
N GLU A 466 -9.16 21.78 2.83
CA GLU A 466 -8.61 21.95 4.17
C GLU A 466 -9.30 23.07 4.92
N THR A 467 -9.60 24.18 4.24
CA THR A 467 -10.35 25.29 4.83
C THR A 467 -11.76 24.87 5.24
N ILE A 468 -12.46 24.12 4.39
CA ILE A 468 -13.79 23.56 4.68
C ILE A 468 -13.70 22.57 5.86
N ARG A 469 -12.67 21.71 5.87
CA ARG A 469 -12.41 20.75 6.95
C ARG A 469 -12.21 21.43 8.28
N ASP A 470 -11.32 22.41 8.30
CA ASP A 470 -10.97 23.14 9.51
C ASP A 470 -12.18 23.87 10.09
N TYR A 471 -13.02 24.43 9.24
CA TYR A 471 -14.29 25.01 9.64
C TYR A 471 -15.26 23.98 10.21
N CYS A 472 -15.42 22.81 9.58
CA CYS A 472 -16.27 21.73 10.10
C CYS A 472 -15.80 21.18 11.44
N ILE A 473 -14.49 21.00 11.62
CA ILE A 473 -13.89 20.63 12.91
C ILE A 473 -14.20 21.70 13.95
N PHE A 474 -14.18 22.97 13.55
CA PHE A 474 -14.48 24.08 14.43
C PHE A 474 -15.93 24.13 14.91
N VAL A 475 -16.87 23.98 13.99
CA VAL A 475 -18.30 23.94 14.33
C VAL A 475 -18.64 22.71 15.18
N GLY A 476 -17.92 21.61 14.98
CA GLY A 476 -18.13 20.35 15.68
C GLY A 476 -18.79 19.31 14.77
N SER A 477 -18.31 18.07 14.84
CA SER A 477 -18.81 16.96 14.02
C SER A 477 -20.23 16.52 14.35
N ASP A 478 -20.74 16.92 15.52
CA ASP A 478 -22.09 16.68 16.01
C ASP A 478 -23.14 17.58 15.34
N LYS A 479 -22.72 18.67 14.69
CA LYS A 479 -23.61 19.58 13.97
C LYS A 479 -23.80 19.10 12.52
N PRO A 480 -25.03 18.78 12.08
CA PRO A 480 -25.26 18.40 10.69
C PRO A 480 -24.89 19.55 9.74
N ASP A 481 -24.23 19.19 8.66
CA ASP A 481 -23.78 20.10 7.59
C ASP A 481 -22.83 21.22 8.03
N CYS A 482 -22.23 21.09 9.22
CA CYS A 482 -21.30 22.06 9.80
C CYS A 482 -21.85 23.50 9.86
N ILE A 483 -23.14 23.69 10.11
CA ILE A 483 -23.73 25.03 10.24
C ILE A 483 -23.48 25.55 11.68
N SER A 484 -22.82 26.70 11.81
CA SER A 484 -22.53 27.32 13.12
C SER A 484 -23.77 27.93 13.75
N SER A 485 -23.98 27.70 15.05
CA SER A 485 -25.07 28.30 15.82
C SER A 485 -24.91 29.80 16.02
N VAL A 486 -23.66 30.28 16.10
CA VAL A 486 -23.32 31.68 16.37
C VAL A 486 -22.99 32.47 15.10
N GLY A 487 -23.17 31.85 13.93
CA GLY A 487 -22.85 32.47 12.64
C GLY A 487 -21.35 32.64 12.38
N ALA A 488 -20.49 31.86 13.05
CA ALA A 488 -19.05 31.91 12.89
C ALA A 488 -18.62 31.67 11.42
N SER A 489 -17.47 32.21 11.06
CA SER A 489 -16.86 32.13 9.74
C SER A 489 -15.47 31.52 9.81
N VAL A 490 -14.90 31.16 8.66
CA VAL A 490 -13.50 30.70 8.53
C VAL A 490 -12.49 31.68 9.14
N ARG A 491 -12.81 32.98 9.24
CA ARG A 491 -11.93 33.97 9.89
C ARG A 491 -11.78 33.71 11.39
N ASP A 492 -12.83 33.17 12.02
CA ASP A 492 -12.88 32.87 13.45
C ASP A 492 -12.15 31.54 13.78
N VAL A 493 -11.82 30.75 12.75
CA VAL A 493 -11.11 29.46 12.87
C VAL A 493 -9.58 29.63 12.90
N LYS A 494 -9.05 30.82 12.59
CA LYS A 494 -7.60 31.06 12.51
C LYS A 494 -7.06 31.71 13.79
N CYS A 495 -5.99 31.13 14.33
CA CYS A 495 -5.21 31.74 15.41
C CYS A 495 -4.52 33.04 14.94
N ARG A 496 -4.15 33.92 15.89
CA ARG A 496 -3.38 35.14 15.59
C ARG A 496 -1.98 34.79 15.06
N TRP A 497 -1.38 35.70 14.30
CA TRP A 497 -0.02 35.55 13.77
C TRP A 497 0.97 35.27 14.92
N SER A 498 1.77 34.19 14.82
CA SER A 498 2.67 33.58 15.84
C SER A 498 2.10 32.43 16.67
N GLN A 499 0.80 32.12 16.54
CA GLN A 499 0.17 30.99 17.21
C GLN A 499 -0.24 29.91 16.21
N HIS A 500 -0.22 28.65 16.66
CA HIS A 500 -0.74 27.52 15.93
C HIS A 500 -1.93 26.92 16.68
N ARG A 501 -2.83 26.28 15.92
CA ARG A 501 -4.03 25.63 16.46
C ARG A 501 -3.65 24.32 17.13
N VAL A 502 -4.02 24.16 18.39
CA VAL A 502 -3.75 22.95 19.17
C VAL A 502 -4.97 22.06 19.34
N ALA A 503 -6.15 22.65 19.51
CA ALA A 503 -7.40 21.92 19.64
C ALA A 503 -8.59 22.79 19.22
N VAL A 504 -9.69 22.12 18.87
CA VAL A 504 -10.97 22.79 18.66
C VAL A 504 -12.07 22.03 19.39
N ARG A 505 -12.85 22.75 20.20
CA ARG A 505 -13.97 22.17 20.95
C ARG A 505 -15.17 23.09 20.82
N LYS A 506 -16.21 22.60 20.13
CA LYS A 506 -17.56 23.19 20.08
C LYS A 506 -17.52 24.72 19.92
N GLU A 507 -17.05 25.20 18.77
CA GLU A 507 -16.96 26.63 18.45
C GLU A 507 -15.95 27.45 19.29
N THR A 508 -15.13 26.81 20.14
CA THR A 508 -13.98 27.45 20.82
C THR A 508 -12.66 26.99 20.21
N LEU A 509 -11.87 27.94 19.72
CA LEU A 509 -10.56 27.71 19.16
C LEU A 509 -9.47 27.85 20.23
N LEU A 510 -8.71 26.79 20.46
CA LEU A 510 -7.56 26.79 21.37
C LEU A 510 -6.26 26.95 20.56
N CYS A 511 -5.49 27.99 20.88
CA CYS A 511 -4.26 28.37 20.19
C CYS A 511 -3.08 28.39 21.16
N CYS A 512 -1.92 27.89 20.72
CA CYS A 512 -0.65 27.99 21.45
C CYS A 512 0.41 28.73 20.64
N PRO A 513 1.36 29.44 21.28
CA PRO A 513 2.57 29.93 20.62
C PRO A 513 3.30 28.82 19.86
N GLN A 514 3.99 29.16 18.76
CA GLN A 514 4.75 28.19 17.97
C GLN A 514 5.84 27.50 18.82
N GLY A 515 5.87 26.16 18.83
CA GLY A 515 6.80 25.37 19.64
C GLY A 515 6.27 24.93 21.03
N GLU A 516 5.04 25.32 21.37
CA GLU A 516 4.38 24.89 22.61
C GLU A 516 3.23 23.91 22.34
N THR A 517 3.04 22.94 23.22
CA THR A 517 1.94 21.95 23.17
C THR A 517 0.89 22.26 24.22
N LEU A 518 -0.38 22.01 23.90
CA LEU A 518 -1.50 22.14 24.84
C LEU A 518 -1.40 21.07 25.93
N LEU A 519 -1.38 21.49 27.20
CA LEU A 519 -1.36 20.57 28.34
C LEU A 519 -2.66 20.58 29.14
N GLU A 520 -3.25 21.76 29.39
CA GLU A 520 -4.52 21.88 30.12
C GLU A 520 -5.41 22.95 29.47
N GLU A 521 -6.72 22.76 29.58
CA GLU A 521 -7.73 23.74 29.23
C GLU A 521 -8.49 24.12 30.51
N ARG A 522 -8.54 25.41 30.86
CA ARG A 522 -9.35 25.90 31.99
C ARG A 522 -10.13 27.13 31.55
N ASN A 523 -11.45 27.11 31.71
CA ASN A 523 -12.36 28.20 31.35
C ASN A 523 -12.23 28.67 29.88
N GLY A 524 -12.03 27.74 28.93
CA GLY A 524 -11.90 28.06 27.50
C GLY A 524 -10.57 28.73 27.12
N LYS A 525 -9.61 28.85 28.04
CA LYS A 525 -8.22 29.22 27.75
C LYS A 525 -7.34 27.97 27.68
N ALA A 526 -6.44 27.97 26.69
CA ALA A 526 -5.39 26.97 26.55
C ALA A 526 -4.17 27.33 27.40
N PHE A 527 -3.69 26.39 28.20
CA PHE A 527 -2.41 26.47 28.89
C PHE A 527 -1.41 25.60 28.14
N CYS A 528 -0.41 26.28 27.57
CA CYS A 528 0.57 25.71 26.65
C CYS A 528 1.94 25.70 27.32
N CYS A 529 2.73 24.66 27.02
CA CYS A 529 4.10 24.54 27.49
C CYS A 529 5.01 24.10 26.35
N PRO A 530 6.30 24.50 26.33
CA PRO A 530 7.27 23.99 25.35
C PRO A 530 7.33 22.46 25.31
N GLU A 531 7.64 21.90 24.15
CA GLU A 531 7.81 20.45 24.00
C GLU A 531 8.76 19.89 25.08
N LYS A 532 8.34 18.80 25.75
CA LYS A 532 9.00 18.10 26.89
C LYS A 532 8.80 18.70 28.27
N LYS A 533 8.24 19.90 28.39
CA LYS A 533 7.87 20.45 29.70
C LYS A 533 6.48 19.98 30.12
N VAL A 534 6.29 19.83 31.43
CA VAL A 534 5.02 19.48 32.06
C VAL A 534 4.49 20.71 32.80
N LEU A 535 3.19 20.96 32.66
CA LEU A 535 2.49 21.98 33.42
C LEU A 535 2.46 21.55 34.88
N LYS A 536 3.17 22.27 35.75
CA LYS A 536 3.16 22.00 37.19
C LYS A 536 2.08 22.82 37.89
N GLU A 537 1.84 24.04 37.43
CA GLU A 537 0.88 24.95 38.06
C GLU A 537 0.47 26.08 37.09
N VAL A 538 -0.68 26.71 37.38
CA VAL A 538 -1.13 27.94 36.72
C VAL A 538 -1.25 29.03 37.78
N LEU A 539 -0.44 30.09 37.65
CA LEU A 539 -0.44 31.22 38.58
C LEU A 539 -0.75 32.51 37.81
N ASN A 540 -1.80 33.23 38.21
CA ASN A 540 -2.23 34.48 37.55
C ASN A 540 -2.38 34.34 36.02
N ASP A 541 -3.10 33.32 35.55
CA ASP A 541 -3.28 32.99 34.12
C ASP A 541 -1.98 32.67 33.35
N THR A 542 -0.86 32.49 34.04
CA THR A 542 0.43 32.11 33.44
C THR A 542 0.76 30.66 33.78
N ALA A 543 1.03 29.85 32.76
CA ALA A 543 1.46 28.46 32.91
C ALA A 543 2.92 28.39 33.41
N ILE A 544 3.16 27.62 34.48
CA ILE A 544 4.50 27.27 34.94
C ILE A 544 4.84 25.88 34.42
N CYS A 545 5.78 25.82 33.48
CA CYS A 545 6.19 24.62 32.78
C CYS A 545 7.60 24.21 33.22
N CYS A 546 7.73 23.04 33.84
CA CYS A 546 8.99 22.48 34.32
C CYS A 546 9.30 21.15 33.63
N ASP A 547 10.55 20.69 33.68
CA ASP A 547 10.87 19.34 33.22
C ASP A 547 10.21 18.30 34.16
N SER A 548 10.03 17.06 33.68
CA SER A 548 9.27 16.03 34.41
C SER A 548 9.83 15.73 35.80
N GLU A 549 11.15 15.79 35.95
CA GLU A 549 11.89 15.52 37.19
C GLU A 549 12.00 16.73 38.13
N GLU A 550 11.62 17.91 37.64
CA GLU A 550 11.67 19.16 38.37
C GLU A 550 10.35 19.43 39.10
N ASN A 551 10.43 20.14 40.22
CA ASN A 551 9.27 20.63 40.95
C ASN A 551 9.24 22.17 40.87
N SER A 552 8.04 22.73 40.76
CA SER A 552 7.82 24.17 40.94
C SER A 552 8.05 24.49 42.42
N GLN A 553 8.94 25.43 42.69
CA GLN A 553 9.25 25.89 44.04
C GLN A 553 9.16 27.40 44.13
N GLU A 554 8.72 27.87 45.29
CA GLU A 554 8.68 29.30 45.61
C GLU A 554 10.03 29.75 46.16
N GLY A 555 10.60 30.80 45.55
CA GLY A 555 11.87 31.35 46.00
C GLY A 555 11.76 31.97 47.40
N THR A 556 12.84 31.88 48.17
CA THR A 556 12.94 32.46 49.53
C THR A 556 13.22 33.97 49.54
N GLY A 557 13.28 34.59 48.36
CA GLY A 557 13.52 36.02 48.19
C GLY A 557 12.27 36.90 48.36
N PRO A 558 12.44 38.21 48.59
CA PRO A 558 11.33 39.16 48.73
C PRO A 558 10.52 39.37 47.44
N SER A 559 11.01 38.86 46.31
CA SER A 559 10.25 38.74 45.07
C SER A 559 9.77 37.29 44.97
N SER A 560 8.46 37.08 45.10
CA SER A 560 7.77 35.77 45.07
C SER A 560 7.80 35.12 43.67
N HIS A 561 8.98 34.99 43.09
CA HIS A 561 9.19 34.30 41.84
C HIS A 561 9.23 32.79 42.10
N ARG A 562 8.48 32.04 41.29
CA ARG A 562 8.53 30.58 41.26
C ARG A 562 9.44 30.12 40.11
N GLY A 563 10.27 29.12 40.40
CA GLY A 563 11.19 28.50 39.44
C GLY A 563 11.08 26.99 39.46
N CYS A 564 11.65 26.36 38.44
CA CYS A 564 11.72 24.90 38.33
C CYS A 564 13.08 24.43 38.82
N CYS A 565 13.10 23.48 39.77
CA CYS A 565 14.34 22.87 40.25
C CYS A 565 14.24 21.34 40.36
N PRO A 566 15.35 20.62 40.12
CA PRO A 566 15.42 19.18 40.32
C PRO A 566 15.09 18.77 41.75
N SER A 567 14.61 17.54 41.91
CA SER A 567 14.36 16.97 43.23
C SER A 567 15.65 16.92 44.07
N GLY A 568 15.64 17.55 45.25
CA GLY A 568 16.80 17.64 46.14
C GLY A 568 17.53 18.99 46.10
N GLU A 569 17.12 19.90 45.22
CA GLU A 569 17.61 21.27 45.14
C GLU A 569 16.52 22.29 45.50
N GLU A 570 16.93 23.49 45.87
CA GLU A 570 16.08 24.61 46.25
C GLU A 570 16.26 25.77 45.27
N PHE A 571 15.15 26.33 44.77
CA PHE A 571 15.20 27.49 43.88
C PHE A 571 15.74 28.72 44.61
N VAL A 572 16.79 29.34 44.05
CA VAL A 572 17.42 30.53 44.63
C VAL A 572 16.99 31.79 43.91
N LYS A 573 17.20 31.84 42.59
CA LYS A 573 16.85 33.00 41.76
C LYS A 573 16.82 32.63 40.28
N ARG A 574 16.13 33.47 39.49
CA ARG A 574 16.13 33.43 38.02
C ARG A 574 16.91 34.62 37.48
N GLU A 575 17.86 34.39 36.58
CA GLU A 575 18.63 35.45 35.92
C GLU A 575 18.87 35.06 34.46
N GLY A 576 18.48 35.94 33.52
CA GLY A 576 18.60 35.66 32.08
C GLY A 576 17.74 34.50 31.57
N GLY A 577 16.63 34.18 32.25
CA GLY A 577 15.76 33.05 31.90
C GLY A 577 16.25 31.67 32.39
N ILE A 578 17.36 31.64 33.14
CA ILE A 578 17.90 30.42 33.76
C ILE A 578 17.52 30.40 35.24
N ASP A 579 16.93 29.30 35.69
CA ASP A 579 16.63 29.03 37.10
C ASP A 579 17.87 28.46 37.79
N TYR A 580 18.36 29.13 38.83
CA TYR A 580 19.51 28.67 39.61
C TYR A 580 19.03 27.94 40.86
N CYS A 581 19.34 26.66 40.90
CA CYS A 581 18.95 25.73 41.95
C CYS A 581 20.15 25.39 42.83
N CYS A 582 19.96 25.42 44.15
CA CYS A 582 21.00 25.12 45.13
C CYS A 582 20.74 23.76 45.77
N PRO A 583 21.69 22.81 45.74
CA PRO A 583 21.57 21.56 46.46
C PRO A 583 21.32 21.79 47.95
N LYS A 584 20.42 20.99 48.55
CA LYS A 584 20.15 21.05 49.99
C LYS A 584 21.43 20.92 50.81
N GLY A 585 21.58 21.75 51.85
CA GLY A 585 22.76 21.80 52.71
C GLY A 585 23.93 22.65 52.18
N ARG A 586 23.74 23.33 51.04
CA ARG A 586 24.67 24.34 50.52
C ARG A 586 24.02 25.72 50.53
N LYS A 587 24.87 26.75 50.48
CA LYS A 587 24.47 28.15 50.36
C LYS A 587 25.03 28.74 49.07
N PHE A 588 24.14 29.34 48.29
CA PHE A 588 24.51 30.14 47.12
C PHE A 588 25.44 31.30 47.53
N GLN A 589 26.51 31.51 46.75
CA GLN A 589 27.47 32.59 46.98
C GLN A 589 27.37 33.65 45.88
N GLU A 590 27.65 33.27 44.63
CA GLU A 590 27.62 34.19 43.49
C GLU A 590 27.40 33.43 42.16
N ILE A 591 27.08 34.17 41.09
CA ILE A 591 27.14 33.68 39.71
C ILE A 591 28.31 34.38 39.02
N LYS A 592 29.23 33.58 38.47
CA LYS A 592 30.34 34.08 37.67
C LYS A 592 30.40 33.29 36.37
N ASN A 593 30.44 34.00 35.23
CA ASN A 593 30.45 33.40 33.89
C ASN A 593 29.29 32.40 33.66
N GLY A 594 28.07 32.73 34.12
CA GLY A 594 26.89 31.89 33.96
C GLY A 594 26.87 30.61 34.82
N LYS A 595 27.85 30.42 35.72
CA LYS A 595 27.88 29.31 36.68
C LYS A 595 27.65 29.82 38.09
N ALA A 596 26.64 29.27 38.76
CA ALA A 596 26.41 29.50 40.17
C ALA A 596 27.44 28.73 41.02
N THR A 597 27.98 29.40 42.02
CA THR A 597 28.91 28.80 42.98
C THR A 597 28.20 28.59 44.31
N PHE A 598 28.30 27.36 44.83
CA PHE A 598 27.67 26.94 46.08
C PHE A 598 28.73 26.43 47.04
N CYS A 599 28.69 26.88 48.29
CA CYS A 599 29.55 26.37 49.37
C CYS A 599 28.70 25.60 50.39
N ILE A 600 29.30 24.60 51.04
CA ILE A 600 28.67 23.88 52.16
C ILE A 600 28.38 24.89 53.28
N ASN A 601 27.30 24.68 54.03
CA ASN A 601 26.98 25.50 55.19
C ASN A 601 28.19 25.62 56.14
N GLY A 602 28.54 26.86 56.53
CA GLY A 602 29.74 27.18 57.30
C GLY A 602 30.98 27.56 56.49
N TYR A 603 30.95 27.34 55.17
CA TYR A 603 32.04 27.72 54.25
C TYR A 603 31.61 28.89 53.37
N THR A 604 32.58 29.73 53.00
CA THR A 604 32.40 30.88 52.11
C THR A 604 33.36 30.79 50.93
N LEU A 605 32.94 31.30 49.77
CA LEU A 605 33.79 31.34 48.59
C LEU A 605 34.91 32.35 48.84
N LYS A 606 36.17 31.90 48.87
CA LYS A 606 37.33 32.79 49.04
C LYS A 606 38.05 33.10 47.73
N GLY A 607 37.86 32.28 46.69
CA GLY A 607 38.45 32.53 45.37
C GLY A 607 38.36 31.32 44.44
N TYR A 608 39.21 31.33 43.41
CA TYR A 608 39.26 30.27 42.39
C TYR A 608 40.71 29.82 42.18
N HIS A 609 40.94 28.52 42.11
CA HIS A 609 42.25 27.95 41.76
C HIS A 609 42.08 26.99 40.57
N ASN A 610 42.84 27.22 39.50
CA ASN A 610 42.70 26.52 38.22
C ASN A 610 41.24 26.50 37.69
N GLY A 611 40.52 27.62 37.87
CA GLY A 611 39.12 27.78 37.44
C GLY A 611 38.07 27.10 38.33
N LEU A 612 38.46 26.40 39.39
CA LEU A 612 37.54 25.75 40.33
C LEU A 612 37.32 26.63 41.58
N PRO A 613 36.07 26.79 42.05
CA PRO A 613 35.77 27.58 43.24
C PRO A 613 36.37 26.92 44.48
N LYS A 614 36.97 27.73 45.35
CA LYS A 614 37.54 27.31 46.63
C LYS A 614 36.72 27.89 47.77
N CYS A 615 35.96 27.01 48.41
CA CYS A 615 35.21 27.30 49.61
C CYS A 615 36.10 26.98 50.82
N CYS A 616 36.40 27.99 51.65
CA CYS A 616 37.09 27.79 52.92
C CYS A 616 36.16 28.15 54.08
N SER A 617 36.45 27.65 55.28
CA SER A 617 35.79 28.15 56.48
C SER A 617 36.02 29.66 56.58
N ALA A 618 35.07 30.40 57.17
CA ALA A 618 35.11 31.86 57.19
C ALA A 618 36.42 32.41 57.81
N ASP A 619 36.99 31.68 58.76
CA ASP A 619 38.20 31.97 59.54
C ASP A 619 39.52 31.47 58.91
N GLN A 620 39.46 30.69 57.82
CA GLN A 620 40.65 30.18 57.13
C GLN A 620 41.22 31.21 56.14
N ASN A 621 42.54 31.19 55.98
CA ASN A 621 43.28 31.96 54.99
C ASN A 621 43.37 31.17 53.69
N TYR A 622 43.04 31.80 52.56
CA TYR A 622 43.10 31.15 51.24
C TYR A 622 44.29 31.66 50.43
N ASP A 623 45.16 30.75 50.01
CA ASP A 623 46.23 31.07 49.07
C ASP A 623 45.79 30.77 47.64
N SER A 624 45.66 31.82 46.82
CA SER A 624 45.19 31.70 45.43
C SER A 624 46.16 30.95 44.51
N ALA A 625 47.47 31.01 44.79
CA ALA A 625 48.51 30.42 43.97
C ALA A 625 48.55 28.88 44.09
N SER A 626 48.27 28.33 45.27
CA SER A 626 48.19 26.88 45.51
C SER A 626 46.78 26.32 45.57
N GLY A 627 45.78 27.17 45.81
CA GLY A 627 44.41 26.75 46.03
C GLY A 627 44.16 26.10 47.40
N THR A 628 45.04 26.33 48.37
CA THR A 628 45.01 25.73 49.72
C THR A 628 44.34 26.68 50.71
N CYS A 629 43.44 26.14 51.54
CA CYS A 629 42.89 26.84 52.71
C CYS A 629 43.74 26.47 53.93
N CYS A 630 44.42 27.45 54.52
CA CYS A 630 45.17 27.28 55.76
C CYS A 630 44.33 27.69 56.97
N PRO A 631 44.50 27.04 58.14
CA PRO A 631 43.89 27.48 59.40
C PRO A 631 44.20 28.95 59.71
N LYS A 632 43.38 29.57 60.57
CA LYS A 632 43.62 30.93 61.04
C LYS A 632 45.03 31.07 61.65
N GLY A 633 45.79 32.07 61.20
CA GLY A 633 47.18 32.30 61.64
C GLY A 633 48.22 31.43 60.93
N TRP A 634 47.81 30.66 59.93
CA TRP A 634 48.71 29.88 59.07
C TRP A 634 48.64 30.39 57.62
N PHE A 635 49.76 30.29 56.92
CA PHE A 635 49.93 30.75 55.54
C PHE A 635 50.60 29.65 54.73
N TYR A 636 50.17 29.48 53.47
CA TYR A 636 50.77 28.49 52.59
C TYR A 636 52.18 28.93 52.20
N GLN A 637 53.17 28.07 52.44
CA GLN A 637 54.56 28.28 52.06
C GLN A 637 54.99 27.20 51.06
N ARG A 638 55.88 27.55 50.12
CA ARG A 638 56.38 26.62 49.10
C ARG A 638 57.91 26.66 49.06
N ASN A 639 58.54 25.48 48.98
CA ASN A 639 59.98 25.32 48.77
C ASN A 639 60.24 24.24 47.71
N GLY A 640 60.50 24.69 46.48
CA GLY A 640 60.52 23.82 45.30
C GLY A 640 59.12 23.29 44.97
N ASN A 641 58.99 21.97 44.84
CA ASN A 641 57.71 21.31 44.54
C ASN A 641 56.85 21.00 45.77
N ASP A 642 57.40 21.19 46.98
CA ASP A 642 56.68 20.92 48.23
C ASP A 642 56.05 22.21 48.75
N GLY A 643 54.82 22.10 49.27
CA GLY A 643 54.17 23.23 49.92
C GLY A 643 53.19 22.76 50.99
N GLN A 644 53.20 23.46 52.11
CA GLN A 644 52.33 23.20 53.26
C GLN A 644 51.98 24.51 53.96
N CYS A 645 50.93 24.49 54.78
CA CYS A 645 50.64 25.62 55.65
C CYS A 645 51.68 25.68 56.77
N CYS A 646 52.30 26.84 56.96
CA CYS A 646 53.16 27.14 58.09
C CYS A 646 52.52 28.22 58.97
N SER A 647 52.79 28.20 60.27
CA SER A 647 52.39 29.29 61.16
C SER A 647 52.99 30.62 60.71
N GLU A 648 52.35 31.72 61.06
CA GLU A 648 52.83 33.07 60.77
C GLU A 648 54.31 33.26 61.17
N GLY A 649 55.11 33.79 60.24
CA GLY A 649 56.56 33.98 60.42
C GLY A 649 57.42 32.75 60.14
N SER A 650 56.86 31.53 60.09
CA SER A 650 57.65 30.33 59.76
C SER A 650 57.83 30.15 58.24
N THR A 651 58.99 29.66 57.83
CA THR A 651 59.34 29.38 56.43
C THR A 651 59.45 27.89 56.18
N LEU A 652 59.05 27.41 55.00
CA LEU A 652 59.18 26.00 54.66
C LEU A 652 60.62 25.67 54.26
N GLN A 653 61.29 24.83 55.05
CA GLN A 653 62.67 24.44 54.82
C GLN A 653 62.75 22.97 54.44
N ARG A 654 63.67 22.64 53.52
CA ARG A 654 63.93 21.27 53.06
C ARG A 654 65.21 20.76 53.69
N ALA A 655 65.11 19.63 54.38
CA ALA A 655 66.26 18.98 54.98
C ALA A 655 67.02 18.13 53.94
N PRO A 656 68.30 17.79 54.18
CA PRO A 656 69.12 16.98 53.27
C PRO A 656 68.49 15.65 52.77
N ASN A 657 67.62 15.02 53.56
CA ASN A 657 66.90 13.79 53.19
C ASN A 657 65.66 14.04 52.30
N GLY A 658 65.39 15.30 51.91
CA GLY A 658 64.28 15.70 51.06
C GLY A 658 62.99 16.04 51.80
N LYS A 659 62.84 15.71 53.10
CA LYS A 659 61.65 16.06 53.89
C LYS A 659 61.61 17.57 54.15
N VAL A 660 60.40 18.11 54.27
CA VAL A 660 60.17 19.54 54.55
C VAL A 660 59.56 19.76 55.93
N VAL A 661 59.94 20.85 56.58
CA VAL A 661 59.40 21.28 57.88
C VAL A 661 59.23 22.79 57.90
N CYS A 662 58.24 23.30 58.63
CA CYS A 662 58.07 24.73 58.84
C CYS A 662 59.02 25.18 59.95
N CYS A 663 60.02 25.98 59.60
CA CYS A 663 60.99 26.50 60.55
C CYS A 663 60.70 27.95 60.94
N PRO A 664 60.70 28.27 62.25
CA PRO A 664 60.57 29.64 62.70
C PRO A 664 61.81 30.46 62.35
N PRO A 665 61.74 31.80 62.36
CA PRO A 665 62.88 32.67 62.03
C PRO A 665 64.11 32.45 62.91
N THR A 666 63.91 32.01 64.16
CA THR A 666 64.98 31.74 65.12
C THR A 666 65.80 30.51 64.77
N HIS A 667 65.22 29.55 64.02
CA HIS A 667 65.86 28.29 63.66
C HIS A 667 65.70 28.02 62.16
N PRO A 668 66.32 28.83 61.28
CA PRO A 668 65.96 28.88 59.87
C PRO A 668 66.42 27.67 59.05
N LYS A 669 67.15 26.71 59.64
CA LYS A 669 67.79 25.61 58.92
C LYS A 669 67.16 24.27 59.30
N ALA A 670 66.63 23.53 58.33
CA ALA A 670 66.16 22.16 58.57
C ALA A 670 67.33 21.17 58.52
N LEU A 671 67.55 20.44 59.61
CA LEU A 671 68.56 19.38 59.71
C LEU A 671 67.90 18.01 59.88
N VAL A 672 68.62 16.96 59.50
CA VAL A 672 68.16 15.57 59.61
C VAL A 672 68.97 14.89 60.71
N ALA A 673 68.29 14.22 61.63
CA ALA A 673 68.92 13.33 62.60
C ALA A 673 69.24 11.97 61.98
N ASP A 674 70.14 11.20 62.58
CA ASP A 674 70.55 9.88 62.05
C ASP A 674 69.39 8.88 61.89
N ASP A 675 68.28 9.07 62.62
CA ASP A 675 67.05 8.27 62.49
C ASP A 675 66.09 8.75 61.38
N GLY A 676 66.48 9.80 60.64
CA GLY A 676 65.72 10.38 59.54
C GLY A 676 64.61 11.35 59.96
N ARG A 677 64.49 11.71 61.25
CA ARG A 677 63.63 12.84 61.68
C ARG A 677 64.26 14.17 61.27
N VAL A 678 63.40 15.18 61.12
CA VAL A 678 63.80 16.52 60.69
C VAL A 678 63.33 17.53 61.71
N ASP A 679 64.23 18.43 62.10
CA ASP A 679 63.93 19.53 62.99
C ASP A 679 64.65 20.81 62.53
N CYS A 680 64.25 21.93 63.11
CA CYS A 680 64.74 23.25 62.80
C CYS A 680 65.84 23.66 63.77
N CYS A 681 67.00 24.03 63.23
CA CYS A 681 68.19 24.43 63.97
C CYS A 681 68.61 25.87 63.64
N GLU A 682 69.39 26.47 64.54
CA GLU A 682 70.10 27.73 64.27
C GLU A 682 71.03 27.59 63.06
N ALA A 683 71.27 28.69 62.36
CA ALA A 683 72.03 28.69 61.11
C ALA A 683 73.47 28.16 61.26
N SER A 684 74.09 28.35 62.44
CA SER A 684 75.45 27.91 62.76
C SER A 684 75.60 26.41 63.01
N MET A 685 74.50 25.68 63.22
CA MET A 685 74.54 24.26 63.56
C MET A 685 74.69 23.40 62.30
N THR A 686 75.50 22.35 62.38
CA THR A 686 75.73 21.43 61.24
C THR A 686 75.09 20.06 61.43
N LYS A 687 74.79 19.65 62.66
CA LYS A 687 74.20 18.35 62.97
C LYS A 687 72.99 18.44 63.89
N LEU A 688 72.10 17.47 63.75
CA LEU A 688 70.96 17.24 64.65
C LEU A 688 71.19 15.89 65.31
N GLU A 689 71.54 15.88 66.59
CA GLU A 689 71.86 14.68 67.34
C GLU A 689 70.72 14.36 68.32
N VAL A 690 70.54 13.07 68.61
CA VAL A 690 69.60 12.64 69.66
C VAL A 690 70.22 13.06 70.99
N ASP A 691 69.50 13.86 71.77
CA ASP A 691 69.96 14.34 73.07
C ASP A 691 70.24 13.14 73.99
N PRO A 692 71.51 12.88 74.36
CA PRO A 692 71.88 11.70 75.13
C PRO A 692 71.37 11.75 76.58
N GLU A 693 71.01 12.94 77.11
CA GLU A 693 70.44 13.08 78.44
C GLU A 693 68.93 12.83 78.47
N ASN A 694 68.27 12.87 77.31
CA ASN A 694 66.83 12.72 77.22
C ASN A 694 66.41 11.25 77.10
N LYS A 695 66.40 10.54 78.24
CA LYS A 695 66.02 9.12 78.37
C LYS A 695 64.61 8.76 77.88
N PHE A 696 63.80 9.74 77.44
CA PHE A 696 62.44 9.54 76.93
C PHE A 696 62.27 9.74 75.40
N GLY A 697 63.37 9.89 74.64
CA GLY A 697 63.37 9.59 73.19
C GLY A 697 62.68 10.59 72.25
N THR A 698 62.54 11.85 72.64
CA THR A 698 61.97 12.90 71.75
C THR A 698 62.77 14.20 71.68
N GLY A 699 63.85 14.34 72.45
CA GLY A 699 64.72 15.51 72.35
C GLY A 699 65.77 15.32 71.28
N TYR A 700 65.80 16.22 70.30
CA TYR A 700 66.94 16.40 69.43
C TYR A 700 67.63 17.71 69.80
N GLN A 701 68.95 17.70 69.81
CA GLN A 701 69.74 18.89 70.06
C GLN A 701 70.59 19.19 68.83
N CYS A 702 70.59 20.45 68.41
CA CYS A 702 71.42 20.91 67.31
C CYS A 702 72.85 21.13 67.85
N SER A 703 73.83 20.49 67.23
CA SER A 703 75.25 20.65 67.58
C SER A 703 76.02 21.38 66.45
N PRO A 704 77.01 22.23 66.78
CA PRO A 704 77.82 22.97 65.82
C PRO A 704 78.53 22.08 64.80
#